data_AF-T0RZ28-F1
#
_entry.id   AF-T0RZ28-F1
#
_cell.length_a   1.000
_cell.length_b   1.000
_cell.length_c   1.000
_cell.angle_alpha   90.00
_cell.angle_beta   90.00
_cell.angle_gamma   90.00
#
_symmetry.space_group_name_H-M   'P 1'
#
loop_
_entity.id
_entity.type
_entity.pdbx_description
1 polymer ?
#
loop_
_entity_poly.entity_id
_entity_poly.type
_entity_poly.pdbx_seq_one_letter_code
_entity_poly.pdbx_strand_id
1 'polypeptide(L)'
;MKRLFLLLCLFQITVFAEYARVSVDGNGLPANDLVSEEYGMLDPEMALMLSQEEGLDLSKLNPEISDIWDGRDNFLANNFDENLPIENDDTVVYGGSIKSPTGIMRFNAVMGDKRFQIHLSKKLHTILLRKNLLRKLGYIVPSMKYLKSLTVQFETEEAKNNFKDVELVSDLIASSTRWIIAETPTSVTLQDIFVKMPQATDFYDIALTMVPGQLESRSLRSAIIPYALADMGESINKLSYKAAKISNNHIILAHDTEANFNATLDDLKWMGRKLAKLTRSDFQEIVKNAHYPQIVSQILVEKLIARRNSILKTIGIDYKEMSYKKDLELPGMEKGYLHTQEFQGYASRFSHGMQKGPLDDFWRYVVSEVQSSAISSLADYANDYLKAVDFGEERLDWTIKDFKKYKDYAIEEFTRTGEFPALPFQKWSAPLLEGKLNLGRDIVIGGSLGTDNFVQLADTAGFGFNLGAYVGLERVFSQLVHGNAIPKIGVNVNYTHVKPISSLKEALKEPYKNILVNFLTKRVQRRLGNIRDGQELELEDRYEMIAKNFKEISENLGVGESLIISEDVVPDMSVTLRGPLFDGGSSFYVQGGAKYKTLKRIQIFRKSRHQFQVYFDDGNLREIYGNGGITYFIPVFTGAVKKSVGNMTVNFFDLNLNPDLEENPDFYKNVTKLYSIIQDRTLESVGDAPVQIESKINDRSGSFNWLFFVHKTARKLQDLFIKFTGAKDTGYIVTSYGSQTGTNYVHFLKTIANYYLRDIFEGFSFSSNPFANAGRTFKGKSKTLDMRFEAKVKDTNAPMTLDNLYSKYMMYTYRYEGGDTTEKKLWKKLKDFNEKFKKDLFSRADAQDAGAMLTYKVQANLHFYEKAVEKLLSLTDAEFKALGKEVAKSYGNEYRCRYSRNNDNNSNMTISQEIQCGDLDYIRRLRSRCNKYYRKQKLVKAHKCVAEYGRYFAKYMDFEVLSDLLGKENLYLESSINGFRRNHEYLYRPIYGNTFGRQNGQFTDGPIAAIRKFLGIMKGEMEGNWFRVRL
;
A
#
# COMPACT_ATOMS: atom_id res chain seq x y z
N MET A 1 -29.00 -6.30 35.98
CA MET A 1 -28.54 -5.01 35.39
C MET A 1 -27.01 -4.93 35.22
N LYS A 2 -26.33 -6.04 34.88
CA LYS A 2 -24.85 -6.17 34.80
C LYS A 2 -24.36 -6.88 33.53
N ARG A 3 -25.16 -6.92 32.45
CA ARG A 3 -24.80 -7.56 31.18
C ARG A 3 -24.96 -6.68 29.94
N LEU A 4 -25.29 -5.40 30.10
CA LEU A 4 -25.60 -4.51 28.98
C LEU A 4 -24.47 -3.54 28.61
N PHE A 5 -23.42 -3.41 29.43
CA PHE A 5 -22.36 -2.41 29.23
C PHE A 5 -21.08 -2.96 28.57
N LEU A 6 -20.91 -4.29 28.49
CA LEU A 6 -19.69 -4.91 27.97
C LEU A 6 -19.69 -5.16 26.45
N LEU A 7 -20.71 -4.68 25.72
CA LEU A 7 -20.83 -4.89 24.26
C LEU A 7 -20.69 -3.60 23.44
N LEU A 8 -20.42 -2.47 24.10
CA LEU A 8 -20.39 -1.14 23.48
C LEU A 8 -18.98 -0.62 23.13
N CYS A 9 -17.92 -1.38 23.36
CA CYS A 9 -16.53 -0.92 23.15
C CYS A 9 -15.74 -1.56 22.00
N LEU A 10 -16.34 -2.36 21.09
CA LEU A 10 -15.58 -3.00 20.00
C LEU A 10 -16.14 -2.83 18.57
N PHE A 11 -16.96 -1.81 18.34
CA PHE A 11 -17.45 -1.50 17.00
C PHE A 11 -17.09 -0.07 16.60
N GLN A 12 -15.84 0.14 16.20
CA GLN A 12 -15.60 1.09 15.10
C GLN A 12 -16.18 0.45 13.83
N ILE A 13 -17.50 0.57 13.66
CA ILE A 13 -18.17 0.30 12.38
C ILE A 13 -17.74 1.43 11.45
N THR A 14 -16.56 1.26 10.86
CA THR A 14 -16.39 1.76 9.50
C THR A 14 -17.44 1.01 8.69
N VAL A 15 -18.49 1.72 8.27
CA VAL A 15 -19.48 1.18 7.31
C VAL A 15 -18.69 0.89 6.04
N PHE A 16 -18.19 -0.34 5.92
CA PHE A 16 -17.65 -0.84 4.67
C PHE A 16 -18.82 -0.94 3.71
N ALA A 17 -18.67 -0.39 2.50
CA ALA A 17 -19.63 -0.66 1.43
C ALA A 17 -19.72 -2.17 1.21
N GLU A 18 -20.95 -2.70 1.14
CA GLU A 18 -21.16 -4.10 0.81
C GLU A 18 -20.86 -4.34 -0.68
N TYR A 19 -20.51 -5.59 -0.99
CA TYR A 19 -20.08 -5.99 -2.32
C TYR A 19 -20.86 -7.22 -2.79
N ALA A 20 -21.69 -7.05 -3.81
CA ALA A 20 -22.25 -8.17 -4.53
C ALA A 20 -21.16 -8.82 -5.39
N ARG A 21 -21.13 -10.15 -5.37
CA ARG A 21 -20.17 -10.97 -6.13
C ARG A 21 -20.93 -11.87 -7.09
N VAL A 22 -20.79 -11.62 -8.38
CA VAL A 22 -21.45 -12.40 -9.43
C VAL A 22 -20.41 -13.20 -10.19
N SER A 23 -20.57 -14.51 -10.27
CA SER A 23 -19.63 -15.38 -11.00
C SER A 23 -19.56 -15.02 -12.49
N VAL A 24 -18.35 -14.88 -13.03
CA VAL A 24 -18.12 -14.65 -14.46
C VAL A 24 -18.40 -15.91 -15.28
N ASP A 25 -18.28 -17.10 -14.68
CA ASP A 25 -18.49 -18.40 -15.35
C ASP A 25 -19.98 -18.76 -15.48
N GLY A 26 -20.90 -17.95 -14.93
CA GLY A 26 -22.34 -18.23 -14.98
C GLY A 26 -22.84 -19.27 -13.97
N ASN A 27 -21.98 -19.75 -13.06
CA ASN A 27 -22.38 -20.70 -12.03
C ASN A 27 -23.40 -20.08 -11.05
N GLY A 28 -24.61 -20.63 -10.99
CA GLY A 28 -25.68 -20.26 -10.07
C GLY A 28 -27.03 -20.79 -10.55
N LEU A 29 -27.98 -20.98 -9.64
CA LEU A 29 -29.35 -21.32 -10.03
C LEU A 29 -30.00 -20.12 -10.75
N PRO A 30 -30.70 -20.35 -11.87
CA PRO A 30 -31.54 -19.34 -12.53
C PRO A 30 -32.59 -18.76 -11.59
N ALA A 31 -33.20 -17.64 -11.99
CA ALA A 31 -34.30 -17.07 -11.20
C ALA A 31 -35.55 -17.95 -11.29
N ASN A 32 -36.40 -17.90 -10.27
CA ASN A 32 -37.59 -18.74 -10.16
C ASN A 32 -38.84 -18.18 -10.85
N ASP A 33 -38.71 -17.05 -11.52
CA ASP A 33 -39.80 -16.29 -12.14
C ASP A 33 -39.57 -16.07 -13.65
N LEU A 34 -38.69 -16.84 -14.30
CA LEU A 34 -38.38 -16.66 -15.72
C LEU A 34 -39.54 -17.11 -16.61
N VAL A 35 -39.93 -16.28 -17.57
CA VAL A 35 -41.00 -16.59 -18.53
C VAL A 35 -40.43 -16.75 -19.94
N SER A 36 -40.70 -17.90 -20.56
CA SER A 36 -40.43 -18.22 -21.97
C SER A 36 -41.71 -18.15 -22.79
N GLU A 37 -41.61 -17.63 -24.02
CA GLU A 37 -42.73 -17.63 -24.98
C GLU A 37 -43.13 -19.06 -25.39
N GLU A 38 -42.16 -19.99 -25.40
CA GLU A 38 -42.36 -21.37 -25.83
C GLU A 38 -42.80 -22.30 -24.70
N TYR A 39 -42.23 -22.12 -23.50
CA TYR A 39 -42.38 -23.06 -22.38
C TYR A 39 -43.20 -22.50 -21.20
N GLY A 40 -43.62 -21.24 -21.25
CA GLY A 40 -44.30 -20.58 -20.13
C GLY A 40 -43.35 -20.26 -18.97
N MET A 41 -43.87 -20.32 -17.74
CA MET A 41 -43.07 -20.08 -16.53
C MET A 41 -42.09 -21.24 -16.30
N LEU A 42 -40.82 -20.92 -16.11
CA LEU A 42 -39.74 -21.87 -15.92
C LEU A 42 -39.33 -21.93 -14.45
N ASP A 43 -39.37 -23.13 -13.89
CA ASP A 43 -38.67 -23.45 -12.64
C ASP A 43 -37.13 -23.33 -12.83
N PRO A 44 -36.35 -22.98 -11.79
CA PRO A 44 -34.89 -22.83 -11.90
C PRO A 44 -34.14 -24.06 -12.45
N GLU A 45 -34.54 -25.28 -12.11
CA GLU A 45 -33.90 -26.50 -12.61
C GLU A 45 -34.22 -26.71 -14.08
N MET A 46 -35.48 -26.49 -14.48
CA MET A 46 -35.90 -26.53 -15.89
C MET A 46 -35.19 -25.47 -16.73
N ALA A 47 -35.08 -24.24 -16.23
CA ALA A 47 -34.36 -23.16 -16.90
C ALA A 47 -32.87 -23.50 -17.07
N LEU A 48 -32.25 -24.11 -16.06
CA LEU A 48 -30.85 -24.53 -16.11
C LEU A 48 -30.65 -25.64 -17.14
N MET A 49 -31.53 -26.64 -17.16
CA MET A 49 -31.52 -27.73 -18.12
C MET A 49 -31.65 -27.21 -19.56
N LEU A 50 -32.66 -26.38 -19.85
CA LEU A 50 -32.86 -25.78 -21.17
C LEU A 50 -31.66 -24.92 -21.61
N SER A 51 -31.00 -24.23 -20.68
CA SER A 51 -29.80 -23.45 -21.00
C SER A 51 -28.61 -24.33 -21.35
N GLN A 52 -28.43 -25.45 -20.64
CA GLN A 52 -27.29 -26.36 -20.82
C GLN A 52 -27.45 -27.31 -22.00
N GLU A 53 -28.67 -27.83 -22.23
CA GLU A 53 -28.95 -28.87 -23.22
C GLU A 53 -29.42 -28.28 -24.56
N GLU A 54 -30.28 -27.26 -24.53
CA GLU A 54 -30.85 -26.63 -25.74
C GLU A 54 -30.15 -25.31 -26.12
N GLY A 55 -29.26 -24.80 -25.27
CA GLY A 55 -28.55 -23.54 -25.51
C GLY A 55 -29.43 -22.28 -25.35
N LEU A 56 -30.54 -22.36 -24.61
CA LEU A 56 -31.42 -21.23 -24.33
C LEU A 56 -30.66 -20.12 -23.58
N ASP A 57 -30.62 -18.91 -24.16
CA ASP A 57 -30.01 -17.74 -23.54
C ASP A 57 -30.95 -17.13 -22.48
N LEU A 58 -30.82 -17.59 -21.25
CA LEU A 58 -31.63 -17.16 -20.10
C LEU A 58 -31.59 -15.66 -19.88
N SER A 59 -30.53 -14.96 -20.30
CA SER A 59 -30.42 -13.52 -20.13
C SER A 59 -31.43 -12.72 -20.97
N LYS A 60 -32.08 -13.35 -21.96
CA LYS A 60 -33.11 -12.73 -22.81
C LYS A 60 -34.52 -12.84 -22.25
N LEU A 61 -34.76 -13.75 -21.30
CA LEU A 61 -36.08 -13.97 -20.70
C LEU A 61 -36.42 -12.86 -19.70
N ASN A 62 -37.70 -12.49 -19.64
CA ASN A 62 -38.19 -11.54 -18.65
C ASN A 62 -38.68 -12.28 -17.39
N PRO A 63 -38.68 -11.64 -16.22
CA PRO A 63 -39.40 -12.13 -15.07
C PRO A 63 -40.92 -12.04 -15.28
N GLU A 64 -41.67 -12.78 -14.47
CA GLU A 64 -43.10 -12.59 -14.30
C GLU A 64 -43.40 -11.15 -13.81
N ILE A 65 -44.51 -10.57 -14.31
CA ILE A 65 -44.97 -9.26 -13.86
C ILE A 65 -45.40 -9.36 -12.40
N SER A 66 -44.99 -8.39 -11.58
CA SER A 66 -45.24 -8.38 -10.13
C SER A 66 -45.49 -6.96 -9.62
N ASP A 67 -45.87 -6.85 -8.35
CA ASP A 67 -46.09 -5.56 -7.68
C ASP A 67 -44.83 -4.67 -7.60
N ILE A 68 -43.65 -5.24 -7.89
CA ILE A 68 -42.37 -4.53 -7.87
C ILE A 68 -41.83 -4.21 -9.28
N TRP A 69 -42.32 -4.88 -10.33
CA TRP A 69 -41.82 -4.73 -11.68
C TRP A 69 -42.87 -5.08 -12.75
N ASP A 70 -43.13 -4.14 -13.66
CA ASP A 70 -44.03 -4.30 -14.81
C ASP A 70 -43.35 -4.04 -16.17
N GLY A 71 -42.07 -3.66 -16.14
CA GLY A 71 -41.25 -3.43 -17.32
C GLY A 71 -41.55 -2.14 -18.09
N ARG A 72 -42.48 -1.30 -17.63
CA ARG A 72 -42.87 -0.04 -18.27
C ARG A 72 -42.02 1.12 -17.76
N ASP A 73 -41.84 2.18 -18.57
CA ASP A 73 -41.20 3.39 -18.06
C ASP A 73 -42.13 4.09 -17.05
N ASN A 74 -41.93 3.81 -15.78
CA ASN A 74 -42.69 4.38 -14.66
C ASN A 74 -42.13 5.74 -14.21
N PHE A 75 -41.23 6.36 -14.98
CA PHE A 75 -40.66 7.65 -14.62
C PHE A 75 -41.63 8.81 -14.77
N LEU A 76 -42.45 8.81 -15.83
CA LEU A 76 -43.50 9.82 -16.03
C LEU A 76 -44.63 9.71 -14.99
N ALA A 77 -44.65 8.60 -14.25
CA ALA A 77 -45.43 8.45 -13.04
C ALA A 77 -44.96 9.42 -11.91
N ASN A 78 -43.91 10.23 -12.10
CA ASN A 78 -43.48 11.30 -11.19
C ASN A 78 -44.59 12.30 -10.83
N ASN A 79 -45.63 12.44 -11.66
CA ASN A 79 -46.83 13.20 -11.26
C ASN A 79 -47.45 12.64 -9.96
N PHE A 80 -47.26 11.36 -9.63
CA PHE A 80 -47.67 10.79 -8.34
C PHE A 80 -46.90 11.34 -7.14
N ASP A 81 -45.67 11.81 -7.31
CA ASP A 81 -44.94 12.47 -6.24
C ASP A 81 -45.52 13.87 -6.01
N GLU A 82 -45.83 14.61 -7.08
CA GLU A 82 -46.47 15.93 -6.98
C GLU A 82 -47.88 15.85 -6.40
N ASN A 83 -48.61 14.76 -6.67
CA ASN A 83 -49.95 14.49 -6.16
C ASN A 83 -50.01 14.26 -4.63
N LEU A 84 -48.87 14.10 -3.95
CA LEU A 84 -48.88 14.01 -2.48
C LEU A 84 -49.36 15.34 -1.90
N PRO A 85 -50.42 15.35 -1.07
CA PRO A 85 -51.10 16.56 -0.59
C PRO A 85 -50.34 17.20 0.58
N ILE A 86 -49.08 17.58 0.33
CA ILE A 86 -48.19 18.27 1.24
C ILE A 86 -47.21 19.12 0.41
N GLU A 87 -47.00 20.36 0.81
CA GLU A 87 -46.16 21.34 0.11
C GLU A 87 -45.00 21.82 0.99
N ASN A 88 -44.10 22.61 0.39
CA ASN A 88 -43.02 23.25 1.13
C ASN A 88 -43.61 24.23 2.16
N ASP A 89 -42.95 24.34 3.31
CA ASP A 89 -43.32 25.23 4.42
C ASP A 89 -44.62 24.87 5.14
N ASP A 90 -45.28 23.76 4.79
CA ASP A 90 -46.43 23.23 5.52
C ASP A 90 -46.07 22.88 6.98
N THR A 91 -47.09 22.86 7.84
CA THR A 91 -46.96 22.50 9.25
C THR A 91 -47.63 21.16 9.54
N VAL A 92 -46.90 20.26 10.21
CA VAL A 92 -47.36 18.92 10.58
C VAL A 92 -47.18 18.68 12.07
N VAL A 93 -48.02 17.84 12.67
CA VAL A 93 -47.89 17.44 14.08
C VAL A 93 -47.08 16.15 14.17
N TYR A 94 -46.06 16.13 15.02
CA TYR A 94 -45.22 14.95 15.26
C TYR A 94 -46.03 13.80 15.88
N GLY A 95 -45.96 12.62 15.26
CA GLY A 95 -46.71 11.42 15.66
C GLY A 95 -45.84 10.27 16.18
N GLY A 96 -44.52 10.46 16.30
CA GLY A 96 -43.59 9.47 16.85
C GLY A 96 -42.57 8.93 15.85
N SER A 97 -41.36 8.64 16.35
CA SER A 97 -40.23 8.11 15.58
C SER A 97 -40.37 6.62 15.27
N ILE A 98 -39.86 6.24 14.09
CA ILE A 98 -39.88 4.87 13.57
C ILE A 98 -38.45 4.36 13.60
N LYS A 99 -38.24 3.22 14.26
CA LYS A 99 -36.93 2.56 14.31
C LYS A 99 -36.39 2.35 12.88
N SER A 100 -35.17 2.82 12.65
CA SER A 100 -34.57 2.86 11.33
C SER A 100 -33.12 2.36 11.38
N PRO A 101 -32.58 1.86 10.26
CA PRO A 101 -31.15 1.61 10.16
C PRO A 101 -30.37 2.89 10.39
N THR A 102 -29.18 2.75 10.96
CA THR A 102 -28.28 3.86 11.24
C THR A 102 -27.99 4.69 9.98
N GLY A 103 -28.13 6.01 10.08
CA GLY A 103 -27.94 6.98 8.99
C GLY A 103 -29.22 7.44 8.30
N ILE A 104 -30.38 6.93 8.71
CA ILE A 104 -31.72 7.34 8.24
C ILE A 104 -32.59 7.58 9.47
N MET A 105 -33.24 8.73 9.54
CA MET A 105 -34.28 9.01 10.52
C MET A 105 -35.64 8.98 9.85
N ARG A 106 -36.61 8.33 10.49
CA ARG A 106 -38.00 8.29 10.03
C ARG A 106 -38.94 8.57 11.18
N PHE A 107 -39.98 9.35 10.95
CA PHE A 107 -41.05 9.56 11.91
C PHE A 107 -42.39 9.75 11.21
N ASN A 108 -43.47 9.47 11.95
CA ASN A 108 -44.82 9.74 11.49
C ASN A 108 -45.21 11.18 11.83
N ALA A 109 -45.95 11.82 10.93
CA ALA A 109 -46.57 13.11 11.21
C ALA A 109 -47.99 13.17 10.65
N VAL A 110 -48.79 14.07 11.21
CA VAL A 110 -50.22 14.21 10.91
C VAL A 110 -50.52 15.63 10.42
N MET A 111 -51.30 15.74 9.35
CA MET A 111 -51.86 16.99 8.85
C MET A 111 -53.33 16.77 8.48
N GLY A 112 -54.24 17.32 9.29
CA GLY A 112 -55.65 16.95 9.24
C GLY A 112 -55.85 15.45 9.49
N ASP A 113 -56.62 14.78 8.64
CA ASP A 113 -56.87 13.32 8.73
C ASP A 113 -55.79 12.46 8.03
N LYS A 114 -54.77 13.09 7.44
CA LYS A 114 -53.75 12.41 6.64
C LYS A 114 -52.50 12.12 7.47
N ARG A 115 -51.96 10.91 7.32
CA ARG A 115 -50.71 10.47 7.95
C ARG A 115 -49.59 10.42 6.93
N PHE A 116 -48.46 11.00 7.30
CA PHE A 116 -47.25 11.06 6.49
C PHE A 116 -46.09 10.40 7.21
N GLN A 117 -45.19 9.80 6.45
CA GLN A 117 -43.90 9.35 6.94
C GLN A 117 -42.83 10.30 6.40
N ILE A 118 -42.11 10.96 7.30
CA ILE A 118 -41.06 11.92 6.96
C ILE A 118 -39.71 11.22 7.11
N HIS A 119 -38.82 11.44 6.14
CA HIS A 119 -37.51 10.81 6.08
C HIS A 119 -36.41 11.85 5.98
N LEU A 120 -35.35 11.65 6.77
CA LEU A 120 -34.13 12.44 6.76
C LEU A 120 -32.93 11.52 6.60
N SER A 121 -31.97 11.92 5.77
CA SER A 121 -30.71 11.19 5.60
C SER A 121 -29.63 12.06 4.98
N LYS A 122 -28.37 11.77 5.26
CA LYS A 122 -27.21 12.32 4.52
C LYS A 122 -27.13 11.84 3.07
N LYS A 123 -27.88 10.79 2.74
CA LYS A 123 -27.95 10.16 1.41
C LYS A 123 -29.32 10.37 0.76
N LEU A 124 -30.09 11.35 1.22
CA LEU A 124 -31.47 11.58 0.76
C LEU A 124 -31.57 11.65 -0.76
N HIS A 125 -30.74 12.48 -1.38
CA HIS A 125 -30.76 12.63 -2.85
C HIS A 125 -30.32 11.36 -3.58
N THR A 126 -29.51 10.52 -2.95
CA THR A 126 -29.11 9.22 -3.51
C THR A 126 -30.28 8.23 -3.53
N ILE A 127 -31.14 8.27 -2.50
CA ILE A 127 -32.40 7.51 -2.47
C ILE A 127 -33.30 7.98 -3.61
N LEU A 128 -33.47 9.30 -3.78
CA LEU A 128 -34.28 9.87 -4.87
C LEU A 128 -33.70 9.54 -6.26
N LEU A 129 -32.37 9.56 -6.41
CA LEU A 129 -31.68 9.14 -7.63
C LEU A 129 -31.97 7.68 -7.97
N ARG A 130 -31.88 6.79 -6.98
CA ARG A 130 -32.16 5.38 -7.14
C ARG A 130 -33.62 5.13 -7.51
N LYS A 131 -34.57 5.79 -6.82
CA LYS A 131 -36.00 5.78 -7.17
C LYS A 131 -36.21 6.09 -8.64
N ASN A 132 -35.67 7.21 -9.08
CA ASN A 132 -35.79 7.70 -10.45
C ASN A 132 -35.19 6.73 -11.49
N LEU A 133 -34.01 6.19 -11.19
CA LEU A 133 -33.35 5.19 -12.04
C LEU A 133 -34.15 3.88 -12.11
N LEU A 134 -34.67 3.38 -10.98
CA LEU A 134 -35.48 2.17 -10.91
C LEU A 134 -36.78 2.33 -11.70
N ARG A 135 -37.48 3.46 -11.56
CA ARG A 135 -38.69 3.77 -12.34
C ARG A 135 -38.43 3.76 -13.86
N LYS A 136 -37.32 4.37 -14.31
CA LYS A 136 -36.89 4.31 -15.73
C LYS A 136 -36.60 2.89 -16.23
N LEU A 137 -36.27 1.95 -15.33
CA LEU A 137 -35.90 0.58 -15.67
C LEU A 137 -37.05 -0.44 -15.60
N GLY A 138 -38.28 -0.01 -15.28
CA GLY A 138 -39.44 -0.91 -15.20
C GLY A 138 -39.94 -1.23 -13.80
N TYR A 139 -39.34 -0.65 -12.75
CA TYR A 139 -39.74 -0.93 -11.38
C TYR A 139 -40.89 -0.02 -10.94
N ILE A 140 -41.75 -0.57 -10.09
CA ILE A 140 -42.80 0.16 -9.40
C ILE A 140 -42.21 0.61 -8.06
N VAL A 141 -42.06 1.93 -7.88
CA VAL A 141 -41.50 2.52 -6.65
C VAL A 141 -42.49 3.53 -6.07
N PRO A 142 -42.86 3.42 -4.78
CA PRO A 142 -43.84 4.30 -4.13
C PRO A 142 -43.50 5.79 -4.25
N SER A 143 -44.51 6.64 -4.09
CA SER A 143 -44.33 8.08 -4.18
C SER A 143 -43.40 8.62 -3.08
N MET A 144 -42.47 9.49 -3.45
CA MET A 144 -41.55 10.19 -2.56
C MET A 144 -41.40 11.64 -3.02
N LYS A 145 -42.07 12.57 -2.33
CA LYS A 145 -42.02 14.01 -2.62
C LYS A 145 -40.89 14.67 -1.82
N TYR A 146 -39.96 15.31 -2.51
CA TYR A 146 -38.91 16.11 -1.88
C TYR A 146 -39.46 17.46 -1.43
N LEU A 147 -39.18 17.86 -0.19
CA LEU A 147 -39.52 19.18 0.35
C LEU A 147 -38.25 19.88 0.81
N LYS A 148 -38.13 21.16 0.46
CA LYS A 148 -37.05 22.05 0.89
C LYS A 148 -37.18 22.38 2.37
N SER A 149 -38.40 22.50 2.87
CA SER A 149 -38.71 22.91 4.24
C SER A 149 -40.04 22.34 4.71
N LEU A 150 -40.14 22.01 6.00
CA LEU A 150 -41.36 21.58 6.66
C LEU A 150 -41.31 21.90 8.15
N THR A 151 -42.38 22.46 8.70
CA THR A 151 -42.45 22.78 10.13
C THR A 151 -43.11 21.64 10.90
N VAL A 152 -42.41 21.11 11.90
CA VAL A 152 -42.90 20.03 12.76
C VAL A 152 -43.26 20.62 14.12
N GLN A 153 -44.53 20.47 14.50
CA GLN A 153 -45.08 20.89 15.78
C GLN A 153 -45.06 19.70 16.76
N PHE A 154 -44.60 19.97 17.98
CA PHE A 154 -44.54 19.03 19.10
C PHE A 154 -45.52 19.44 20.19
N GLU A 155 -45.97 18.47 20.99
CA GLU A 155 -46.88 18.72 22.10
C GLU A 155 -46.22 19.52 23.24
N THR A 156 -44.93 19.29 23.48
CA THR A 156 -44.16 19.93 24.55
C THR A 156 -42.76 20.33 24.08
N GLU A 157 -42.16 21.30 24.78
CA GLU A 157 -40.78 21.69 24.55
C GLU A 157 -39.78 20.55 24.82
N GLU A 158 -40.08 19.70 25.81
CA GLU A 158 -39.27 18.51 26.13
C GLU A 158 -39.27 17.50 24.98
N ALA A 159 -40.44 17.23 24.38
CA ALA A 159 -40.55 16.32 23.23
C ALA A 159 -39.74 16.83 22.02
N LYS A 160 -39.80 18.14 21.76
CA LYS A 160 -39.00 18.80 20.73
C LYS A 160 -37.50 18.70 21.01
N ASN A 161 -37.07 18.95 22.25
CA ASN A 161 -35.65 18.86 22.63
C ASN A 161 -35.14 17.41 22.53
N ASN A 162 -35.92 16.41 22.96
CA ASN A 162 -35.56 15.00 22.79
C ASN A 162 -35.40 14.62 21.31
N PHE A 163 -36.33 15.05 20.45
CA PHE A 163 -36.23 14.83 19.01
C PHE A 163 -34.95 15.45 18.42
N LYS A 164 -34.65 16.70 18.79
CA LYS A 164 -33.50 17.48 18.28
C LYS A 164 -32.15 16.94 18.76
N ASP A 165 -32.01 16.73 20.06
CA ASP A 165 -30.72 16.51 20.70
C ASP A 165 -30.39 15.02 20.87
N VAL A 166 -31.40 14.15 20.88
CA VAL A 166 -31.24 12.70 21.05
C VAL A 166 -31.54 11.96 19.75
N GLU A 167 -32.77 12.02 19.24
CA GLU A 167 -33.21 11.18 18.13
C GLU A 167 -32.50 11.54 16.82
N LEU A 168 -32.51 12.82 16.42
CA LEU A 168 -31.84 13.29 15.20
C LEU A 168 -30.33 12.98 15.20
N VAL A 169 -29.66 13.20 16.33
CA VAL A 169 -28.21 13.00 16.45
C VAL A 169 -27.84 11.52 16.42
N SER A 170 -28.60 10.68 17.14
CA SER A 170 -28.35 9.24 17.22
C SER A 170 -28.66 8.52 15.90
N ASP A 171 -29.79 8.82 15.27
CA ASP A 171 -30.21 8.15 14.04
C ASP A 171 -29.39 8.60 12.81
N LEU A 172 -29.03 9.88 12.69
CA LEU A 172 -28.30 10.40 11.53
C LEU A 172 -26.77 10.37 11.68
N ILE A 173 -26.27 10.19 12.91
CA ILE A 173 -24.84 10.33 13.28
C ILE A 173 -24.27 11.67 12.77
N ALA A 174 -25.02 12.75 12.93
CA ALA A 174 -24.60 14.08 12.52
C ALA A 174 -25.23 15.16 13.39
N SER A 175 -24.66 16.37 13.31
CA SER A 175 -25.24 17.54 13.97
C SER A 175 -26.66 17.80 13.44
N SER A 176 -27.61 17.91 14.36
CA SER A 176 -29.02 18.25 14.07
C SER A 176 -29.15 19.61 13.37
N THR A 177 -28.20 20.52 13.59
CA THR A 177 -28.11 21.83 12.93
C THR A 177 -28.04 21.77 11.40
N ARG A 178 -27.72 20.60 10.81
CA ARG A 178 -27.74 20.42 9.35
C ARG A 178 -29.16 20.38 8.80
N TRP A 179 -30.13 19.92 9.57
CA TRP A 179 -31.52 19.78 9.15
C TRP A 179 -32.43 20.86 9.75
N ILE A 180 -32.03 21.56 10.81
CA ILE A 180 -32.86 22.57 11.47
C ILE A 180 -32.54 23.97 10.96
N ILE A 181 -33.52 24.66 10.36
CA ILE A 181 -33.39 26.06 9.92
C ILE A 181 -33.85 27.04 11.01
N ALA A 182 -34.96 26.72 11.68
CA ALA A 182 -35.58 27.57 12.68
C ALA A 182 -36.21 26.72 13.78
N GLU A 183 -36.31 27.28 14.99
CA GLU A 183 -36.94 26.62 16.12
C GLU A 183 -37.72 27.60 16.98
N THR A 184 -38.80 27.11 17.58
CA THR A 184 -39.57 27.78 18.63
C THR A 184 -39.58 26.88 19.88
N PRO A 185 -40.24 27.26 21.00
CA PRO A 185 -40.33 26.37 22.16
C PRO A 185 -40.93 25.00 21.82
N THR A 186 -41.87 24.92 20.88
CA THR A 186 -42.63 23.70 20.56
C THR A 186 -42.58 23.28 19.08
N SER A 187 -41.81 23.95 18.23
CA SER A 187 -41.72 23.59 16.81
C SER A 187 -40.31 23.68 16.26
N VAL A 188 -40.05 22.90 15.21
CA VAL A 188 -38.78 22.90 14.46
C VAL A 188 -39.09 22.93 12.98
N THR A 189 -38.48 23.86 12.25
CA THR A 189 -38.51 23.87 10.78
C THR A 189 -37.33 23.08 10.26
N LEU A 190 -37.63 21.94 9.64
CA LEU A 190 -36.68 21.02 9.03
C LEU A 190 -36.42 21.41 7.57
N GLN A 191 -35.23 21.08 7.04
CA GLN A 191 -34.86 21.19 5.63
C GLN A 191 -34.35 19.88 5.05
N ASP A 192 -34.32 19.78 3.73
CA ASP A 192 -33.76 18.63 2.99
C ASP A 192 -34.38 17.31 3.46
N ILE A 193 -35.68 17.15 3.18
CA ILE A 193 -36.48 15.98 3.57
C ILE A 193 -37.27 15.42 2.38
N PHE A 194 -37.70 14.16 2.49
CA PHE A 194 -38.75 13.66 1.62
C PHE A 194 -39.88 13.05 2.43
N VAL A 195 -41.08 13.12 1.85
CA VAL A 195 -42.31 12.69 2.47
C VAL A 195 -42.94 11.58 1.65
N LYS A 196 -43.46 10.59 2.36
CA LYS A 196 -44.26 9.49 1.82
C LYS A 196 -45.61 9.44 2.51
N MET A 197 -46.61 8.91 1.82
CA MET A 197 -47.85 8.47 2.42
C MET A 197 -47.87 6.94 2.38
N PRO A 198 -47.83 6.25 3.52
CA PRO A 198 -47.75 4.79 3.53
C PRO A 198 -49.03 4.19 2.96
N GLN A 199 -48.90 3.30 1.97
CA GLN A 199 -50.01 2.53 1.42
C GLN A 199 -49.91 1.06 1.82
N ALA A 200 -51.06 0.36 1.84
CA ALA A 200 -51.10 -1.07 2.15
C ALA A 200 -50.26 -1.91 1.18
N THR A 201 -50.00 -1.43 -0.04
CA THR A 201 -49.19 -2.09 -1.06
C THR A 201 -47.68 -1.80 -0.98
N ASP A 202 -47.22 -0.96 -0.04
CA ASP A 202 -45.82 -0.54 0.08
C ASP A 202 -44.92 -1.57 0.80
N PHE A 203 -45.22 -2.87 0.70
CA PHE A 203 -44.53 -3.92 1.46
C PHE A 203 -43.03 -4.03 1.13
N TYR A 204 -42.61 -3.70 -0.09
CA TYR A 204 -41.21 -3.72 -0.53
C TYR A 204 -40.79 -2.40 -1.18
N ASP A 205 -40.18 -1.49 -0.42
CA ASP A 205 -39.59 -0.28 -0.97
C ASP A 205 -38.12 -0.52 -1.39
N ILE A 206 -37.97 -0.93 -2.64
CA ILE A 206 -36.67 -1.20 -3.25
C ILE A 206 -35.80 0.05 -3.44
N ALA A 207 -36.30 1.28 -3.23
CA ALA A 207 -35.46 2.48 -3.22
C ALA A 207 -34.83 2.74 -1.84
N LEU A 208 -35.53 2.40 -0.75
CA LEU A 208 -35.10 2.60 0.65
C LEU A 208 -34.18 1.51 1.23
N THR A 209 -33.58 0.66 0.38
CA THR A 209 -32.72 -0.47 0.79
C THR A 209 -33.40 -1.52 1.68
N MET A 210 -34.73 -1.52 1.76
CA MET A 210 -35.54 -2.46 2.53
C MET A 210 -35.93 -3.66 1.66
N VAL A 211 -34.98 -4.55 1.42
CA VAL A 211 -35.19 -5.77 0.61
C VAL A 211 -34.96 -7.01 1.50
N PRO A 212 -35.73 -8.10 1.36
CA PRO A 212 -35.47 -9.34 2.10
C PRO A 212 -34.02 -9.85 1.92
N GLY A 213 -33.52 -10.59 2.91
CA GLY A 213 -32.11 -10.99 2.96
C GLY A 213 -31.66 -11.88 1.79
N GLN A 214 -32.56 -12.67 1.20
CA GLN A 214 -32.28 -13.53 0.05
C GLN A 214 -33.30 -13.26 -1.07
N LEU A 215 -32.79 -12.97 -2.27
CA LEU A 215 -33.59 -12.60 -3.44
C LEU A 215 -33.57 -13.74 -4.47
N GLU A 216 -34.75 -14.19 -4.89
CA GLU A 216 -34.90 -15.33 -5.81
C GLU A 216 -35.42 -14.93 -7.19
N SER A 217 -36.27 -13.90 -7.25
CA SER A 217 -36.84 -13.38 -8.50
C SER A 217 -35.83 -12.54 -9.28
N ARG A 218 -35.88 -12.60 -10.62
CA ARG A 218 -34.94 -11.85 -11.48
C ARG A 218 -35.08 -10.34 -11.29
N SER A 219 -36.29 -9.84 -11.07
CA SER A 219 -36.52 -8.42 -10.76
C SER A 219 -35.76 -7.99 -9.51
N LEU A 220 -35.77 -8.76 -8.43
CA LEU A 220 -35.02 -8.43 -7.21
C LEU A 220 -33.51 -8.65 -7.35
N ARG A 221 -33.09 -9.79 -7.92
CA ARG A 221 -31.67 -10.15 -8.10
C ARG A 221 -30.93 -9.14 -8.97
N SER A 222 -31.54 -8.72 -10.07
CA SER A 222 -30.91 -7.82 -11.05
C SER A 222 -30.90 -6.34 -10.62
N ALA A 223 -31.65 -5.97 -9.58
CA ALA A 223 -31.64 -4.62 -9.00
C ALA A 223 -30.26 -4.22 -8.45
N ILE A 224 -29.32 -5.16 -8.30
CA ILE A 224 -27.92 -4.85 -8.00
C ILE A 224 -27.30 -3.85 -8.99
N ILE A 225 -27.70 -3.86 -10.26
CA ILE A 225 -27.18 -2.93 -11.27
C ILE A 225 -27.55 -1.47 -10.94
N PRO A 226 -28.84 -1.09 -10.78
CA PRO A 226 -29.20 0.27 -10.39
C PRO A 226 -28.66 0.67 -9.02
N TYR A 227 -28.59 -0.26 -8.06
CA TYR A 227 -27.94 0.00 -6.76
C TYR A 227 -26.47 0.36 -6.92
N ALA A 228 -25.73 -0.45 -7.66
CA ALA A 228 -24.32 -0.20 -7.92
C ALA A 228 -24.10 1.05 -8.76
N LEU A 229 -24.99 1.38 -9.70
CA LEU A 229 -24.87 2.59 -10.48
C LEU A 229 -25.03 3.85 -9.60
N ALA A 230 -26.03 3.83 -8.71
CA ALA A 230 -26.44 4.95 -7.87
C ALA A 230 -25.81 4.97 -6.47
N ASP A 231 -24.81 4.15 -6.15
CA ASP A 231 -24.11 4.14 -4.83
C ASP A 231 -23.23 5.39 -4.60
N MET A 232 -23.87 6.56 -4.61
CA MET A 232 -23.30 7.83 -4.22
C MET A 232 -23.53 7.98 -2.70
N GLY A 233 -22.50 7.71 -1.90
CA GLY A 233 -22.49 8.13 -0.50
C GLY A 233 -22.62 9.66 -0.37
N GLU A 234 -22.29 10.23 0.78
CA GLU A 234 -22.46 11.68 0.98
C GLU A 234 -21.57 12.55 0.08
N SER A 235 -20.45 12.04 -0.46
CA SER A 235 -19.55 12.82 -1.32
C SER A 235 -19.47 12.30 -2.75
N ILE A 236 -19.70 13.21 -3.70
CA ILE A 236 -19.55 12.93 -5.13
C ILE A 236 -18.09 12.66 -5.51
N ASN A 237 -17.12 13.26 -4.82
CA ASN A 237 -15.70 13.05 -5.09
C ASN A 237 -15.26 11.62 -4.76
N LYS A 238 -15.95 10.97 -3.81
CA LYS A 238 -15.70 9.58 -3.41
C LYS A 238 -16.35 8.56 -4.35
N LEU A 239 -17.32 8.97 -5.16
CA LEU A 239 -17.96 8.12 -6.17
C LEU A 239 -16.98 7.83 -7.31
N SER A 240 -16.64 6.56 -7.51
CA SER A 240 -15.71 6.11 -8.55
C SER A 240 -16.31 6.21 -9.96
N TYR A 241 -15.48 6.48 -10.98
CA TYR A 241 -15.86 6.38 -12.39
C TYR A 241 -16.05 4.91 -12.84
N LYS A 242 -15.53 3.94 -12.08
CA LYS A 242 -15.61 2.51 -12.34
C LYS A 242 -16.57 1.83 -11.36
N ALA A 243 -17.74 1.42 -11.83
CA ALA A 243 -18.75 0.76 -10.99
C ALA A 243 -18.55 -0.76 -10.86
N ALA A 244 -17.91 -1.39 -11.84
CA ALA A 244 -17.70 -2.84 -11.88
C ALA A 244 -16.21 -3.17 -12.00
N LYS A 245 -15.76 -4.17 -11.26
CA LYS A 245 -14.40 -4.73 -11.36
C LYS A 245 -14.48 -6.25 -11.39
N ILE A 246 -13.53 -6.88 -12.07
CA ILE A 246 -13.38 -8.34 -12.04
C ILE A 246 -12.36 -8.67 -10.94
N SER A 247 -12.75 -9.50 -9.98
CA SER A 247 -11.88 -9.96 -8.90
C SER A 247 -12.16 -11.42 -8.59
N ASN A 248 -11.12 -12.27 -8.64
CA ASN A 248 -11.21 -13.70 -8.36
C ASN A 248 -12.35 -14.38 -9.14
N ASN A 249 -12.42 -14.09 -10.44
CA ASN A 249 -13.47 -14.57 -11.35
C ASN A 249 -14.91 -14.18 -10.99
N HIS A 250 -15.08 -13.13 -10.18
CA HIS A 250 -16.37 -12.54 -9.89
C HIS A 250 -16.40 -11.08 -10.35
N ILE A 251 -17.54 -10.64 -10.86
CA ILE A 251 -17.87 -9.23 -11.02
C ILE A 251 -18.24 -8.70 -9.64
N ILE A 252 -17.51 -7.70 -9.18
CA ILE A 252 -17.74 -7.04 -7.89
C ILE A 252 -18.44 -5.71 -8.15
N LEU A 253 -19.61 -5.56 -7.54
CA LEU A 253 -20.46 -4.37 -7.60
C LEU A 253 -20.64 -3.84 -6.17
N ALA A 254 -20.24 -2.60 -5.92
CA ALA A 254 -20.43 -1.96 -4.61
C ALA A 254 -21.86 -1.46 -4.45
N HIS A 255 -22.46 -1.64 -3.29
CA HIS A 255 -23.80 -1.16 -2.94
C HIS A 255 -23.90 -0.80 -1.45
N ASP A 256 -25.02 -0.18 -1.07
CA ASP A 256 -25.29 0.36 0.27
C ASP A 256 -26.47 -0.34 0.99
N THR A 257 -26.90 -1.50 0.52
CA THR A 257 -27.88 -2.38 1.18
C THR A 257 -27.20 -3.62 1.77
N GLU A 258 -27.82 -4.21 2.80
CA GLU A 258 -27.44 -5.49 3.43
C GLU A 258 -27.98 -6.72 2.68
N ALA A 259 -28.73 -6.52 1.59
CA ALA A 259 -29.37 -7.59 0.85
C ALA A 259 -28.36 -8.44 0.06
N ASN A 260 -28.49 -9.77 0.15
CA ASN A 260 -27.78 -10.67 -0.75
C ASN A 260 -28.58 -10.86 -2.04
N PHE A 261 -28.18 -10.14 -3.08
CA PHE A 261 -28.83 -10.19 -4.39
C PHE A 261 -28.77 -11.56 -5.07
N ASN A 262 -27.84 -12.45 -4.70
CA ASN A 262 -27.66 -13.77 -5.32
C ASN A 262 -27.67 -13.73 -6.87
N ALA A 263 -27.26 -12.63 -7.50
CA ALA A 263 -27.46 -12.41 -8.93
C ALA A 263 -26.55 -13.32 -9.79
N THR A 264 -27.09 -13.86 -10.88
CA THR A 264 -26.30 -14.54 -11.92
C THR A 264 -25.77 -13.54 -12.96
N LEU A 265 -24.83 -13.98 -13.80
CA LEU A 265 -24.38 -13.20 -14.95
C LEU A 265 -25.54 -12.89 -15.92
N ASP A 266 -26.51 -13.80 -16.03
CA ASP A 266 -27.67 -13.61 -16.91
C ASP A 266 -28.61 -12.53 -16.39
N ASP A 267 -28.78 -12.42 -15.06
CA ASP A 267 -29.55 -11.34 -14.45
C ASP A 267 -28.87 -9.97 -14.68
N LEU A 268 -27.54 -9.92 -14.55
CA LEU A 268 -26.78 -8.70 -14.86
C LEU A 268 -26.89 -8.36 -16.35
N LYS A 269 -26.81 -9.35 -17.24
CA LYS A 269 -26.95 -9.14 -18.68
C LYS A 269 -28.34 -8.63 -19.04
N TRP A 270 -29.39 -9.20 -18.47
CA TRP A 270 -30.77 -8.78 -18.66
C TRP A 270 -30.98 -7.31 -18.30
N MET A 271 -30.62 -6.92 -17.07
CA MET A 271 -30.73 -5.52 -16.64
C MET A 271 -29.76 -4.60 -17.39
N GLY A 272 -28.58 -5.10 -17.74
CA GLY A 272 -27.61 -4.40 -18.55
C GLY A 272 -28.16 -4.01 -19.93
N ARG A 273 -28.94 -4.88 -20.59
CA ARG A 273 -29.60 -4.53 -21.86
C ARG A 273 -30.62 -3.41 -21.70
N LYS A 274 -31.37 -3.38 -20.60
CA LYS A 274 -32.29 -2.26 -20.29
C LYS A 274 -31.51 -0.97 -20.04
N LEU A 275 -30.46 -1.04 -19.22
CA LEU A 275 -29.57 0.09 -18.96
C LEU A 275 -28.87 0.61 -20.24
N ALA A 276 -28.57 -0.28 -21.19
CA ALA A 276 -27.92 0.09 -22.44
C ALA A 276 -28.82 0.97 -23.33
N LYS A 277 -30.15 0.87 -23.20
CA LYS A 277 -31.12 1.68 -23.94
C LYS A 277 -31.24 3.13 -23.44
N LEU A 278 -30.83 3.41 -22.20
CA LEU A 278 -30.87 4.76 -21.65
C LEU A 278 -29.89 5.69 -22.38
N THR A 279 -30.38 6.88 -22.71
CA THR A 279 -29.65 7.96 -23.35
C THR A 279 -29.08 8.94 -22.32
N ARG A 280 -28.20 9.86 -22.77
CA ARG A 280 -27.73 10.96 -21.91
C ARG A 280 -28.87 11.84 -21.39
N SER A 281 -29.93 12.04 -22.19
CA SER A 281 -31.10 12.81 -21.76
C SER A 281 -31.81 12.13 -20.59
N ASP A 282 -31.95 10.80 -20.64
CA ASP A 282 -32.54 10.04 -19.53
C ASP A 282 -31.73 10.20 -18.25
N PHE A 283 -30.38 10.14 -18.33
CA PHE A 283 -29.53 10.39 -17.16
C PHE A 283 -29.66 11.82 -16.61
N GLN A 284 -29.79 12.81 -17.47
CA GLN A 284 -30.04 14.20 -17.06
C GLN A 284 -31.39 14.33 -16.35
N GLU A 285 -32.43 13.68 -16.86
CA GLU A 285 -33.77 13.67 -16.28
C GLU A 285 -33.80 12.98 -14.92
N ILE A 286 -33.18 11.80 -14.81
CA ILE A 286 -33.03 11.02 -13.57
C ILE A 286 -32.36 11.85 -12.48
N VAL A 287 -31.24 12.50 -12.81
CA VAL A 287 -30.46 13.31 -11.85
C VAL A 287 -31.20 14.60 -11.48
N LYS A 288 -31.84 15.28 -12.45
CA LYS A 288 -32.62 16.50 -12.19
C LYS A 288 -33.73 16.27 -11.17
N ASN A 289 -34.46 15.16 -11.31
CA ASN A 289 -35.55 14.79 -10.40
C ASN A 289 -35.07 14.21 -9.06
N ALA A 290 -33.75 14.08 -8.85
CA ALA A 290 -33.17 13.72 -7.56
C ALA A 290 -32.84 14.96 -6.70
N HIS A 291 -33.08 16.16 -7.22
CA HIS A 291 -32.94 17.45 -6.52
C HIS A 291 -31.53 17.75 -5.98
N TYR A 292 -30.47 17.23 -6.60
CA TYR A 292 -29.11 17.64 -6.24
C TYR A 292 -28.84 19.12 -6.61
N PRO A 293 -27.93 19.81 -5.92
CA PRO A 293 -27.42 21.10 -6.37
C PRO A 293 -26.97 21.06 -7.83
N GLN A 294 -27.16 22.14 -8.59
CA GLN A 294 -26.93 22.15 -10.05
C GLN A 294 -25.53 21.66 -10.44
N ILE A 295 -24.50 22.10 -9.72
CA ILE A 295 -23.12 21.67 -9.98
C ILE A 295 -22.91 20.18 -9.71
N VAL A 296 -23.48 19.65 -8.63
CA VAL A 296 -23.42 18.23 -8.25
C VAL A 296 -24.13 17.40 -9.32
N SER A 297 -25.29 17.86 -9.78
CA SER A 297 -26.08 17.22 -10.84
C SER A 297 -25.26 17.03 -12.13
N GLN A 298 -24.56 18.09 -12.58
CA GLN A 298 -23.77 18.02 -13.81
C GLN A 298 -22.61 17.03 -13.71
N ILE A 299 -21.88 17.03 -12.58
CA ILE A 299 -20.81 16.04 -12.32
C ILE A 299 -21.38 14.63 -12.27
N LEU A 300 -22.53 14.45 -11.62
CA LEU A 300 -23.13 13.14 -11.40
C LEU A 300 -23.55 12.49 -12.71
N VAL A 301 -24.11 13.24 -13.66
CA VAL A 301 -24.43 12.74 -15.00
C VAL A 301 -23.19 12.13 -15.67
N GLU A 302 -22.06 12.84 -15.64
CA GLU A 302 -20.80 12.35 -16.25
C GLU A 302 -20.29 11.08 -15.56
N LYS A 303 -20.40 11.01 -14.22
CA LYS A 303 -20.01 9.81 -13.45
C LYS A 303 -20.94 8.63 -13.72
N LEU A 304 -22.25 8.84 -13.77
CA LEU A 304 -23.22 7.78 -14.06
C LEU A 304 -23.02 7.22 -15.47
N ILE A 305 -22.73 8.07 -16.45
CA ILE A 305 -22.40 7.61 -17.82
C ILE A 305 -21.12 6.76 -17.82
N ALA A 306 -20.06 7.21 -17.14
CA ALA A 306 -18.82 6.44 -17.03
C ALA A 306 -19.03 5.08 -16.35
N ARG A 307 -19.81 5.07 -15.26
CA ARG A 307 -20.18 3.86 -14.51
C ARG A 307 -21.03 2.91 -15.36
N ARG A 308 -22.00 3.43 -16.12
CA ARG A 308 -22.81 2.65 -17.07
C ARG A 308 -21.93 1.98 -18.12
N ASN A 309 -21.02 2.72 -18.76
CA ASN A 309 -20.09 2.13 -19.72
C ASN A 309 -19.19 1.06 -19.06
N SER A 310 -18.72 1.30 -17.83
CA SER A 310 -17.92 0.35 -17.06
C SER A 310 -18.67 -0.95 -16.78
N ILE A 311 -19.95 -0.87 -16.37
CA ILE A 311 -20.79 -2.03 -16.11
C ILE A 311 -20.99 -2.83 -17.39
N LEU A 312 -21.48 -2.18 -18.46
CA LEU A 312 -21.81 -2.84 -19.72
C LEU A 312 -20.59 -3.52 -20.36
N LYS A 313 -19.41 -2.88 -20.32
CA LYS A 313 -18.15 -3.50 -20.76
C LYS A 313 -17.81 -4.74 -19.94
N THR A 314 -17.99 -4.70 -18.61
CA THR A 314 -17.58 -5.78 -17.71
C THR A 314 -18.47 -7.02 -17.84
N ILE A 315 -19.78 -6.83 -18.06
CA ILE A 315 -20.74 -7.93 -18.22
C ILE A 315 -20.80 -8.49 -19.66
N GLY A 316 -20.12 -7.85 -20.61
CA GLY A 316 -19.95 -8.35 -21.97
C GLY A 316 -21.17 -8.19 -22.89
N ILE A 317 -21.93 -7.10 -22.74
CA ILE A 317 -23.03 -6.76 -23.67
C ILE A 317 -22.50 -5.82 -24.75
N ASP A 318 -23.02 -5.91 -25.98
CA ASP A 318 -22.75 -4.90 -27.01
C ASP A 318 -23.56 -3.61 -26.74
N TYR A 319 -22.87 -2.47 -26.74
CA TYR A 319 -23.49 -1.19 -26.42
C TYR A 319 -22.78 -0.03 -27.11
N LYS A 320 -23.55 1.02 -27.41
CA LYS A 320 -22.98 2.30 -27.85
C LYS A 320 -22.33 3.00 -26.66
N GLU A 321 -21.01 3.15 -26.68
CA GLU A 321 -20.28 3.89 -25.66
C GLU A 321 -20.67 5.37 -25.69
N MET A 322 -21.09 5.89 -24.53
CA MET A 322 -21.41 7.31 -24.38
C MET A 322 -20.18 8.07 -23.88
N SER A 323 -19.86 9.20 -24.51
CA SER A 323 -18.76 10.04 -24.06
C SER A 323 -19.12 10.75 -22.76
N TYR A 324 -18.12 10.89 -21.89
CA TYR A 324 -18.20 11.66 -20.66
C TYR A 324 -16.97 12.54 -20.45
N LYS A 325 -17.13 13.62 -19.69
CA LYS A 325 -16.09 14.58 -19.33
C LYS A 325 -15.90 14.60 -17.82
N LYS A 326 -14.65 14.38 -17.38
CA LYS A 326 -14.31 14.48 -15.95
C LYS A 326 -14.25 15.93 -15.48
N ASP A 327 -13.59 16.79 -16.25
CA ASP A 327 -13.45 18.20 -15.93
C ASP A 327 -14.49 19.00 -16.72
N LEU A 328 -15.40 19.65 -15.98
CA LEU A 328 -16.47 20.48 -16.53
C LEU A 328 -16.18 21.97 -16.42
N GLU A 329 -15.05 22.36 -15.80
CA GLU A 329 -14.62 23.77 -15.63
C GLU A 329 -15.69 24.67 -14.95
N LEU A 330 -16.46 24.10 -14.02
CA LEU A 330 -17.53 24.82 -13.31
C LEU A 330 -17.00 25.60 -12.08
N PRO A 331 -17.60 26.74 -11.70
CA PRO A 331 -17.26 27.46 -10.47
C PRO A 331 -17.41 26.59 -9.22
N GLY A 332 -16.40 26.51 -8.36
CA GLY A 332 -16.40 25.62 -7.18
C GLY A 332 -15.83 24.22 -7.44
N MET A 333 -15.30 23.96 -8.64
CA MET A 333 -14.54 22.77 -8.98
C MET A 333 -13.08 23.07 -9.34
N GLU A 334 -12.20 22.10 -9.10
CA GLU A 334 -10.85 22.06 -9.67
C GLU A 334 -10.58 20.64 -10.20
N LYS A 335 -10.20 20.52 -11.48
CA LYS A 335 -9.77 19.25 -12.10
C LYS A 335 -10.77 18.10 -11.94
N GLY A 336 -12.07 18.40 -12.02
CA GLY A 336 -13.14 17.42 -11.87
C GLY A 336 -13.52 17.06 -10.42
N TYR A 337 -13.01 17.76 -9.40
CA TYR A 337 -13.40 17.58 -8.00
C TYR A 337 -14.15 18.79 -7.46
N LEU A 338 -15.17 18.54 -6.63
CA LEU A 338 -15.99 19.55 -5.98
C LEU A 338 -15.35 20.04 -4.67
N HIS A 339 -15.14 21.35 -4.53
CA HIS A 339 -14.56 21.95 -3.32
C HIS A 339 -15.61 22.44 -2.33
N THR A 340 -16.75 22.90 -2.84
CA THR A 340 -17.87 23.39 -2.03
C THR A 340 -18.41 22.26 -1.15
N GLN A 341 -18.44 22.49 0.17
CA GLN A 341 -18.87 21.49 1.16
C GLN A 341 -20.29 21.74 1.66
N GLU A 342 -20.81 22.96 1.53
CA GLU A 342 -22.11 23.34 2.07
C GLU A 342 -22.88 24.07 0.99
N PHE A 343 -24.15 23.70 0.84
CA PHE A 343 -25.08 24.28 -0.12
C PHE A 343 -26.30 24.76 0.65
N GLN A 344 -26.70 26.00 0.40
CA GLN A 344 -27.86 26.58 1.08
C GLN A 344 -29.13 25.77 0.76
N GLY A 345 -29.90 25.44 1.81
CA GLY A 345 -31.13 24.64 1.69
C GLY A 345 -30.90 23.13 1.58
N TYR A 346 -29.67 22.66 1.83
CA TYR A 346 -29.31 21.23 1.83
C TYR A 346 -28.70 20.85 3.17
N ALA A 347 -29.13 19.72 3.72
CA ALA A 347 -28.47 19.13 4.87
C ALA A 347 -27.24 18.34 4.43
N SER A 348 -27.25 17.75 3.24
CA SER A 348 -26.15 16.96 2.65
C SER A 348 -24.96 17.84 2.21
N ARG A 349 -23.73 17.38 2.47
CA ARG A 349 -22.51 18.16 2.13
C ARG A 349 -22.02 18.00 0.69
N PHE A 350 -22.27 16.85 0.05
CA PHE A 350 -21.82 16.51 -1.31
C PHE A 350 -20.29 16.47 -1.55
N SER A 351 -19.49 17.04 -0.65
CA SER A 351 -18.02 16.99 -0.61
C SER A 351 -17.54 17.12 0.84
N HIS A 352 -16.42 16.48 1.18
CA HIS A 352 -15.74 16.65 2.49
C HIS A 352 -14.57 17.63 2.43
N GLY A 353 -14.38 18.30 1.28
CA GLY A 353 -13.23 19.15 1.03
C GLY A 353 -11.98 18.34 0.69
N MET A 354 -11.08 18.98 -0.06
CA MET A 354 -9.85 18.35 -0.49
C MET A 354 -8.79 18.38 0.61
N GLN A 355 -8.10 17.26 0.78
CA GLN A 355 -6.97 17.19 1.69
C GLN A 355 -5.68 17.54 0.95
N LYS A 356 -4.79 18.27 1.63
CA LYS A 356 -3.43 18.48 1.14
C LYS A 356 -2.56 17.29 1.52
N GLY A 357 -1.87 16.74 0.55
CA GLY A 357 -0.94 15.64 0.77
C GLY A 357 0.40 16.08 1.36
N PRO A 358 1.21 15.13 1.84
CA PRO A 358 2.44 15.46 2.53
C PRO A 358 3.42 16.20 1.64
N LEU A 359 3.52 15.82 0.37
CA LEU A 359 4.49 16.37 -0.57
C LEU A 359 3.91 17.46 -1.47
N ASP A 360 2.75 18.06 -1.12
CA ASP A 360 2.13 19.11 -1.96
C ASP A 360 3.02 20.36 -2.09
N ASP A 361 3.79 20.69 -1.05
CA ASP A 361 4.65 21.87 -1.01
C ASP A 361 6.13 21.47 -1.15
N PHE A 362 6.66 21.51 -2.37
CA PHE A 362 8.07 21.19 -2.65
C PHE A 362 9.04 21.95 -1.76
N TRP A 363 8.79 23.24 -1.51
CA TRP A 363 9.62 24.05 -0.62
C TRP A 363 9.73 23.48 0.79
N ARG A 364 8.65 22.89 1.33
CA ARG A 364 8.69 22.25 2.66
C ARG A 364 9.59 21.01 2.68
N TYR A 365 9.61 20.25 1.60
CA TYR A 365 10.56 19.14 1.46
C TYR A 365 12.00 19.65 1.43
N VAL A 366 12.29 20.70 0.64
CA VAL A 366 13.61 21.33 0.59
C VAL A 366 14.02 21.85 1.98
N VAL A 367 13.14 22.58 2.67
CA VAL A 367 13.40 23.08 4.03
C VAL A 367 13.69 21.93 4.98
N SER A 368 12.93 20.84 4.91
CA SER A 368 13.17 19.68 5.77
C SER A 368 14.51 19.01 5.48
N GLU A 369 14.94 18.92 4.22
CA GLU A 369 16.25 18.38 3.83
C GLU A 369 17.41 19.28 4.29
N VAL A 370 17.23 20.61 4.21
CA VAL A 370 18.18 21.59 4.75
C VAL A 370 18.27 21.46 6.27
N GLN A 371 17.14 21.35 6.98
CA GLN A 371 17.12 21.13 8.44
C GLN A 371 17.81 19.83 8.82
N SER A 372 17.51 18.73 8.11
CA SER A 372 18.13 17.42 8.32
C SER A 372 19.65 17.51 8.17
N SER A 373 20.10 18.18 7.10
CA SER A 373 21.52 18.36 6.80
C SER A 373 22.22 19.32 7.77
N ALA A 374 21.52 20.34 8.27
CA ALA A 374 22.06 21.23 9.28
C ALA A 374 22.24 20.50 10.63
N ILE A 375 21.27 19.66 11.03
CA ILE A 375 21.39 18.82 12.23
C ILE A 375 22.56 17.84 12.09
N SER A 376 22.70 17.18 10.93
CA SER A 376 23.83 16.26 10.71
C SER A 376 25.16 17.00 10.68
N SER A 377 25.22 18.18 10.04
CA SER A 377 26.42 19.01 9.99
C SER A 377 26.85 19.50 11.37
N LEU A 378 25.90 19.88 12.23
CA LEU A 378 26.18 20.23 13.63
C LEU A 378 26.70 19.03 14.43
N ALA A 379 26.15 17.84 14.19
CA ALA A 379 26.65 16.61 14.79
C ALA A 379 28.06 16.30 14.29
N ASP A 380 28.34 16.44 12.99
CA ASP A 380 29.67 16.22 12.40
C ASP A 380 30.69 17.23 12.95
N TYR A 381 30.33 18.50 13.08
CA TYR A 381 31.16 19.51 13.73
C TYR A 381 31.47 19.15 15.20
N ALA A 382 30.47 18.68 15.95
CA ALA A 382 30.71 18.18 17.31
C ALA A 382 31.61 16.93 17.32
N ASN A 383 31.51 16.06 16.30
CA ASN A 383 32.32 14.86 16.15
C ASN A 383 33.79 15.17 15.89
N ASP A 384 34.10 16.28 15.22
CA ASP A 384 35.50 16.70 15.01
C ASP A 384 36.22 16.96 16.34
N TYR A 385 35.53 17.47 17.36
CA TYR A 385 36.08 17.62 18.73
C TYR A 385 36.19 16.30 19.52
N LEU A 386 35.58 15.22 19.03
CA LEU A 386 35.62 13.90 19.65
C LEU A 386 36.69 12.98 19.03
N LYS A 387 37.51 13.49 18.12
CA LYS A 387 38.67 12.81 17.55
C LYS A 387 39.90 13.04 18.43
N ALA A 388 40.58 11.97 18.85
CA ALA A 388 41.80 12.10 19.64
C ALA A 388 43.05 12.33 18.78
N VAL A 389 42.99 12.03 17.48
CA VAL A 389 44.11 12.13 16.53
C VAL A 389 43.60 12.72 15.23
N ASP A 390 44.26 13.75 14.71
CA ASP A 390 44.03 14.27 13.37
C ASP A 390 44.95 13.56 12.36
N PHE A 391 44.36 12.74 11.49
CA PHE A 391 45.12 11.99 10.47
C PHE A 391 45.74 12.89 9.40
N GLY A 392 45.23 14.09 9.18
CA GLY A 392 45.80 15.07 8.27
C GLY A 392 47.13 15.60 8.79
N GLU A 393 47.19 15.97 10.06
CA GLU A 393 48.42 16.41 10.74
C GLU A 393 49.44 15.28 10.81
N GLU A 394 49.04 14.06 11.22
CA GLU A 394 49.93 12.89 11.24
C GLU A 394 50.51 12.56 9.86
N ARG A 395 49.69 12.67 8.80
CA ARG A 395 50.16 12.48 7.42
C ARG A 395 51.15 13.57 7.03
N LEU A 396 50.89 14.83 7.38
CA LEU A 396 51.77 15.95 7.07
C LEU A 396 53.13 15.77 7.75
N ASP A 397 53.13 15.44 9.04
CA ASP A 397 54.33 15.15 9.83
C ASP A 397 55.13 13.99 9.25
N TRP A 398 54.44 12.90 8.88
CA TRP A 398 55.07 11.79 8.18
C TRP A 398 55.64 12.22 6.83
N THR A 399 54.93 13.02 6.04
CA THR A 399 55.35 13.49 4.71
C THR A 399 56.62 14.34 4.81
N ILE A 400 56.72 15.22 5.82
CA ILE A 400 57.92 16.02 6.08
C ILE A 400 59.12 15.11 6.42
N LYS A 401 58.90 14.08 7.25
CA LYS A 401 59.94 13.10 7.61
C LYS A 401 60.39 12.27 6.40
N ASP A 402 59.45 11.81 5.58
CA ASP A 402 59.70 11.05 4.35
C ASP A 402 60.50 11.90 3.34
N PHE A 403 60.08 13.15 3.12
CA PHE A 403 60.79 14.08 2.23
C PHE A 403 62.23 14.32 2.69
N LYS A 404 62.44 14.61 3.99
CA LYS A 404 63.80 14.81 4.53
C LYS A 404 64.68 13.58 4.36
N LYS A 405 64.12 12.37 4.51
CA LYS A 405 64.85 11.10 4.35
C LYS A 405 65.34 10.87 2.92
N TYR A 406 64.57 11.27 1.91
CA TYR A 406 64.89 11.03 0.50
C TYR A 406 65.39 12.29 -0.25
N LYS A 407 65.56 13.41 0.46
CA LYS A 407 65.97 14.70 -0.13
C LYS A 407 67.27 14.58 -0.92
N ASP A 408 68.32 14.02 -0.32
CA ASP A 408 69.65 14.00 -0.95
C ASP A 408 69.68 13.07 -2.17
N TYR A 409 69.04 11.90 -2.08
CA TYR A 409 68.82 10.99 -3.20
C TYR A 409 68.02 11.65 -4.35
N ALA A 410 66.97 12.40 -4.01
CA ALA A 410 66.16 13.10 -4.99
C ALA A 410 66.94 14.22 -5.72
N ILE A 411 67.79 14.94 -4.99
CA ILE A 411 68.66 16.00 -5.55
C ILE A 411 69.77 15.40 -6.41
N GLU A 412 70.42 14.32 -5.96
CA GLU A 412 71.49 13.65 -6.71
C GLU A 412 70.98 13.10 -8.04
N GLU A 413 69.85 12.39 -8.03
CA GLU A 413 69.29 11.79 -9.25
C GLU A 413 68.74 12.87 -10.20
N PHE A 414 68.16 13.95 -9.67
CA PHE A 414 67.74 15.10 -10.48
C PHE A 414 68.94 15.80 -11.14
N THR A 415 70.05 15.95 -10.42
CA THR A 415 71.29 16.53 -10.96
C THR A 415 71.89 15.64 -12.05
N ARG A 416 71.71 14.31 -11.94
CA ARG A 416 72.23 13.32 -12.89
C ARG A 416 71.37 13.17 -14.15
N THR A 417 70.06 13.25 -14.03
CA THR A 417 69.11 12.87 -15.09
C THR A 417 68.22 14.02 -15.60
N GLY A 418 68.17 15.13 -14.87
CA GLY A 418 67.22 16.23 -15.11
C GLY A 418 65.79 15.95 -14.61
N GLU A 419 65.52 14.78 -14.03
CA GLU A 419 64.21 14.36 -13.56
C GLU A 419 64.25 13.87 -12.10
N PHE A 420 63.18 14.10 -11.34
CA PHE A 420 63.11 13.61 -9.95
C PHE A 420 62.85 12.10 -9.93
N PRO A 421 63.52 11.33 -9.05
CA PRO A 421 63.33 9.88 -8.97
C PRO A 421 61.93 9.53 -8.46
N ALA A 422 61.40 8.41 -8.97
CA ALA A 422 60.21 7.78 -8.41
C ALA A 422 60.52 7.23 -7.01
N LEU A 423 59.91 7.81 -5.96
CA LEU A 423 60.07 7.33 -4.59
C LEU A 423 59.38 5.96 -4.38
N PRO A 424 59.93 5.09 -3.52
CA PRO A 424 59.35 3.75 -3.29
C PRO A 424 58.04 3.81 -2.49
N PHE A 425 57.23 2.75 -2.59
CA PHE A 425 56.06 2.54 -1.74
C PHE A 425 56.41 2.70 -0.26
N GLN A 426 55.59 3.44 0.49
CA GLN A 426 55.73 3.62 1.92
C GLN A 426 54.40 3.48 2.64
N LYS A 427 54.49 3.18 3.94
CA LYS A 427 53.35 3.12 4.84
C LYS A 427 53.62 3.89 6.12
N TRP A 428 52.57 4.43 6.71
CA TRP A 428 52.60 5.05 8.03
C TRP A 428 51.36 4.62 8.82
N SER A 429 51.40 4.73 10.14
CA SER A 429 50.29 4.30 10.98
C SER A 429 50.06 5.26 12.14
N ALA A 430 48.79 5.53 12.42
CA ALA A 430 48.34 6.29 13.58
C ALA A 430 47.21 5.53 14.32
N PRO A 431 47.08 5.66 15.65
CA PRO A 431 45.96 5.09 16.36
C PRO A 431 44.65 5.78 15.94
N LEU A 432 43.57 5.02 15.82
CA LEU A 432 42.21 5.53 15.54
C LEU A 432 41.39 5.46 16.84
N LEU A 433 41.09 6.63 17.39
CA LEU A 433 40.21 6.81 18.54
C LEU A 433 39.26 7.98 18.26
N GLU A 434 38.01 7.66 17.91
CA GLU A 434 37.02 8.65 17.49
C GLU A 434 35.69 8.39 18.18
N GLY A 435 35.21 9.36 18.96
CA GLY A 435 33.83 9.42 19.42
C GLY A 435 32.91 9.96 18.33
N LYS A 436 31.67 9.51 18.32
CA LYS A 436 30.66 9.92 17.35
C LYS A 436 29.32 10.16 18.02
N LEU A 437 28.74 11.33 17.78
CA LEU A 437 27.37 11.68 18.06
C LEU A 437 26.55 11.49 16.79
N ASN A 438 25.45 10.74 16.90
CA ASN A 438 24.49 10.53 15.83
C ASN A 438 23.23 11.32 16.16
N LEU A 439 22.98 12.43 15.47
CA LEU A 439 21.72 13.17 15.54
C LEU A 439 21.16 13.32 14.13
N GLY A 440 19.87 13.10 13.97
CA GLY A 440 19.22 13.24 12.68
C GLY A 440 17.71 13.30 12.79
N ARG A 441 17.10 13.96 11.81
CA ARG A 441 15.66 13.98 11.57
C ARG A 441 15.46 13.77 10.09
N ASP A 442 15.01 12.60 9.67
CA ASP A 442 14.88 12.27 8.25
C ASP A 442 13.42 12.03 7.86
N ILE A 443 13.00 12.55 6.71
CA ILE A 443 11.73 12.15 6.08
C ILE A 443 12.01 11.01 5.11
N VAL A 444 11.42 9.86 5.39
CA VAL A 444 11.60 8.66 4.59
C VAL A 444 10.31 8.34 3.83
N ILE A 445 10.43 8.20 2.50
CA ILE A 445 9.33 7.74 1.64
C ILE A 445 9.42 6.21 1.51
N GLY A 446 8.34 5.55 1.91
CA GLY A 446 8.18 4.09 1.97
C GLY A 446 8.77 3.49 3.25
N GLY A 447 8.39 2.24 3.52
CA GLY A 447 8.81 1.56 4.74
C GLY A 447 10.33 1.53 4.90
N SER A 448 10.79 1.73 6.13
CA SER A 448 12.19 1.75 6.58
C SER A 448 12.29 1.33 8.06
N LEU A 449 13.47 0.87 8.51
CA LEU A 449 13.73 0.48 9.90
C LEU A 449 12.66 -0.49 10.47
N GLY A 450 12.30 -1.53 9.71
CA GLY A 450 11.28 -2.49 10.13
C GLY A 450 9.82 -2.05 9.96
N THR A 451 9.57 -0.74 9.78
CA THR A 451 8.23 -0.18 9.61
C THR A 451 7.73 -0.22 8.16
N ASP A 452 6.40 -0.29 8.00
CA ASP A 452 5.71 -0.41 6.70
C ASP A 452 4.98 0.88 6.29
N ASN A 453 5.28 2.02 6.92
CA ASN A 453 4.63 3.31 6.63
C ASN A 453 4.97 3.82 5.22
N PHE A 454 4.03 4.52 4.57
CA PHE A 454 4.25 5.02 3.20
C PHE A 454 5.07 6.33 3.16
N VAL A 455 4.91 7.22 4.13
CA VAL A 455 5.85 8.33 4.42
C VAL A 455 5.95 8.46 5.94
N GLN A 456 7.17 8.63 6.43
CA GLN A 456 7.45 8.65 7.87
C GLN A 456 8.55 9.67 8.21
N LEU A 457 8.47 10.23 9.41
CA LEU A 457 9.54 10.98 10.06
C LEU A 457 10.33 10.01 10.93
N ALA A 458 11.66 10.06 10.85
CA ALA A 458 12.57 9.29 11.69
C ALA A 458 13.50 10.25 12.44
N ASP A 459 13.22 10.44 13.72
CA ASP A 459 14.09 11.18 14.63
C ASP A 459 15.07 10.20 15.26
N THR A 460 16.38 10.48 15.17
CA THR A 460 17.43 9.60 15.70
C THR A 460 18.38 10.38 16.60
N ALA A 461 18.65 9.83 17.77
CA ALA A 461 19.72 10.26 18.66
C ALA A 461 20.55 9.07 19.13
N GLY A 462 21.86 9.21 19.13
CA GLY A 462 22.76 8.12 19.49
C GLY A 462 24.19 8.57 19.69
N PHE A 463 25.02 7.66 20.17
CA PHE A 463 26.45 7.85 20.30
C PHE A 463 27.17 6.58 19.81
N GLY A 464 28.41 6.74 19.43
CA GLY A 464 29.26 5.66 18.97
C GLY A 464 30.72 5.98 19.19
N PHE A 465 31.54 4.97 18.99
CA PHE A 465 32.96 5.03 19.22
C PHE A 465 33.67 4.08 18.27
N ASN A 466 34.74 4.55 17.63
CA ASN A 466 35.62 3.76 16.77
C ASN A 466 36.99 3.61 17.42
N LEU A 467 37.45 2.37 17.57
CA LEU A 467 38.81 2.04 18.00
C LEU A 467 39.53 1.25 16.91
N GLY A 468 40.76 1.61 16.58
CA GLY A 468 41.54 0.85 15.61
C GLY A 468 42.90 1.45 15.29
N ALA A 469 43.38 1.16 14.10
CA ALA A 469 44.56 1.79 13.53
C ALA A 469 44.23 2.34 12.13
N TYR A 470 44.78 3.50 11.82
CA TYR A 470 44.79 4.05 10.47
C TYR A 470 46.16 3.76 9.86
N VAL A 471 46.21 2.99 8.78
CA VAL A 471 47.46 2.71 8.05
C VAL A 471 47.41 3.45 6.71
N GLY A 472 48.16 4.54 6.57
CA GLY A 472 48.31 5.25 5.31
C GLY A 472 49.21 4.49 4.35
N LEU A 473 48.79 4.42 3.08
CA LEU A 473 49.51 3.74 1.98
C LEU A 473 49.87 4.80 0.94
N GLU A 474 51.14 5.01 0.68
CA GLU A 474 51.61 6.06 -0.23
C GLU A 474 52.43 5.42 -1.36
N ARG A 475 52.23 5.91 -2.58
CA ARG A 475 52.95 5.46 -3.79
C ARG A 475 52.76 3.95 -4.06
N VAL A 476 51.50 3.49 -4.06
CA VAL A 476 51.14 2.05 -4.11
C VAL A 476 51.60 1.39 -5.41
N PHE A 477 51.26 2.01 -6.55
CA PHE A 477 51.71 1.56 -7.88
C PHE A 477 52.07 2.73 -8.82
N SER A 478 51.86 3.97 -8.39
CA SER A 478 52.38 5.18 -9.03
C SER A 478 52.58 6.26 -7.97
N GLN A 479 53.35 7.31 -8.29
CA GLN A 479 53.64 8.43 -7.37
C GLN A 479 52.38 9.16 -6.88
N LEU A 480 51.28 9.08 -7.63
CA LEU A 480 50.04 9.82 -7.36
C LEU A 480 48.95 8.96 -6.68
N VAL A 481 49.15 7.65 -6.63
CA VAL A 481 48.17 6.73 -6.05
C VAL A 481 48.52 6.47 -4.60
N HIS A 482 47.58 6.87 -3.74
CA HIS A 482 47.65 6.73 -2.30
C HIS A 482 46.40 5.99 -1.80
N GLY A 483 46.38 5.65 -0.53
CA GLY A 483 45.33 4.86 0.04
C GLY A 483 45.43 4.74 1.55
N ASN A 484 44.56 3.92 2.11
CA ASN A 484 44.61 3.55 3.51
C ASN A 484 44.12 2.12 3.73
N ALA A 485 44.57 1.52 4.82
CA ALA A 485 44.01 0.31 5.39
C ALA A 485 43.56 0.62 6.82
N ILE A 486 42.28 0.37 7.13
CA ILE A 486 41.66 0.73 8.40
C ILE A 486 41.05 -0.53 9.02
N PRO A 487 41.79 -1.25 9.88
CA PRO A 487 41.22 -2.18 10.83
C PRO A 487 40.63 -1.41 12.03
N LYS A 488 39.32 -1.52 12.25
CA LYS A 488 38.63 -0.84 13.35
C LYS A 488 37.50 -1.69 13.95
N ILE A 489 37.13 -1.37 15.18
CA ILE A 489 35.92 -1.85 15.86
C ILE A 489 35.08 -0.61 16.16
N GLY A 490 33.90 -0.53 15.55
CA GLY A 490 32.91 0.51 15.83
C GLY A 490 31.82 -0.01 16.76
N VAL A 491 31.52 0.69 17.85
CA VAL A 491 30.36 0.46 18.70
C VAL A 491 29.39 1.61 18.52
N ASN A 492 28.10 1.36 18.29
CA ASN A 492 27.08 2.40 18.13
C ASN A 492 25.82 2.06 18.91
N VAL A 493 25.24 3.04 19.59
CA VAL A 493 23.95 2.95 20.28
C VAL A 493 23.06 4.06 19.75
N ASN A 494 21.96 3.70 19.09
CA ASN A 494 21.01 4.65 18.50
C ASN A 494 19.60 4.41 19.05
N TYR A 495 18.87 5.50 19.23
CA TYR A 495 17.46 5.53 19.60
C TYR A 495 16.73 6.28 18.49
N THR A 496 15.77 5.61 17.87
CA THR A 496 15.01 6.16 16.76
C THR A 496 13.52 6.13 17.06
N HIS A 497 12.85 7.26 16.87
CA HIS A 497 11.40 7.38 16.90
C HIS A 497 10.88 7.52 15.47
N VAL A 498 10.06 6.56 15.04
CA VAL A 498 9.47 6.54 13.69
C VAL A 498 7.99 6.87 13.78
N LYS A 499 7.58 7.94 13.09
CA LYS A 499 6.21 8.45 13.07
C LYS A 499 5.63 8.49 11.65
N PRO A 500 4.45 7.90 11.39
CA PRO A 500 3.76 8.11 10.13
C PRO A 500 3.30 9.57 10.05
N ILE A 501 3.56 10.23 8.91
CA ILE A 501 3.15 11.63 8.72
C ILE A 501 2.08 11.74 7.65
N SER A 502 1.03 12.49 7.97
CA SER A 502 -0.04 12.83 7.04
C SER A 502 0.34 14.03 6.16
N SER A 503 1.12 14.98 6.71
CA SER A 503 1.60 16.15 6.00
C SER A 503 3.05 16.54 6.32
N LEU A 504 3.81 17.10 5.37
CA LEU A 504 5.13 17.69 5.69
C LEU A 504 5.02 18.91 6.61
N LYS A 505 3.88 19.59 6.64
CA LYS A 505 3.63 20.70 7.58
C LYS A 505 3.66 20.20 9.02
N GLU A 506 3.07 19.05 9.26
CA GLU A 506 3.06 18.38 10.57
C GLU A 506 4.49 17.99 10.97
N ALA A 507 5.27 17.43 10.05
CA ALA A 507 6.68 17.10 10.28
C ALA A 507 7.54 18.34 10.63
N LEU A 508 7.33 19.47 9.95
CA LEU A 508 8.04 20.73 10.24
C LEU A 508 7.62 21.40 11.55
N LYS A 509 6.42 21.09 12.05
CA LYS A 509 5.91 21.56 13.35
C LYS A 509 6.38 20.68 14.51
N GLU A 510 6.93 19.51 14.22
CA GLU A 510 7.36 18.56 15.25
C GLU A 510 8.47 19.19 16.11
N PRO A 511 8.31 19.25 17.44
CA PRO A 511 9.31 19.87 18.31
C PRO A 511 10.71 19.25 18.17
N TYR A 512 11.75 20.07 18.09
CA TYR A 512 13.14 19.58 18.04
C TYR A 512 13.57 18.81 19.29
N LYS A 513 12.94 19.08 20.44
CA LYS A 513 13.17 18.30 21.67
C LYS A 513 12.88 16.79 21.49
N ASN A 514 12.05 16.42 20.51
CA ASN A 514 11.73 15.03 20.22
C ASN A 514 12.86 14.30 19.47
N ILE A 515 13.82 15.02 18.88
CA ILE A 515 15.06 14.43 18.33
C ILE A 515 15.83 13.69 19.43
N LEU A 516 15.78 14.18 20.67
CA LEU A 516 16.38 13.49 21.81
C LEU A 516 15.49 12.34 22.29
N VAL A 517 15.37 11.31 21.44
CA VAL A 517 14.50 10.14 21.62
C VAL A 517 14.76 9.44 22.96
N ASN A 518 15.98 9.51 23.51
CA ASN A 518 16.33 8.95 24.82
C ASN A 518 15.46 9.53 25.95
N PHE A 519 15.20 10.84 25.92
CA PHE A 519 14.34 11.50 26.91
C PHE A 519 12.86 11.17 26.70
N LEU A 520 12.43 11.02 25.45
CA LEU A 520 11.08 10.53 25.12
C LEU A 520 10.88 9.12 25.67
N THR A 521 11.84 8.22 25.44
CA THR A 521 11.83 6.84 25.93
C THR A 521 11.77 6.81 27.46
N LYS A 522 12.58 7.62 28.16
CA LYS A 522 12.52 7.75 29.63
C LYS A 522 11.18 8.30 30.14
N ARG A 523 10.53 9.20 29.40
CA ARG A 523 9.18 9.70 29.75
C ARG A 523 8.14 8.58 29.66
N VAL A 524 8.14 7.81 28.57
CA VAL A 524 7.24 6.65 28.43
C VAL A 524 7.49 5.62 29.54
N GLN A 525 8.76 5.31 29.83
CA GLN A 525 9.14 4.41 30.92
C GLN A 525 8.60 4.88 32.27
N ARG A 526 8.77 6.16 32.64
CA ARG A 526 8.25 6.71 33.90
C ARG A 526 6.74 6.58 34.01
N ARG A 527 6.00 6.82 32.92
CA ARG A 527 4.53 6.69 32.91
C ARG A 527 4.08 5.24 33.06
N LEU A 528 4.78 4.29 32.46
CA LEU A 528 4.54 2.86 32.68
C LEU A 528 4.86 2.45 34.13
N GLY A 529 5.94 2.99 34.72
CA GLY A 529 6.29 2.78 36.12
C GLY A 529 5.18 3.26 37.06
N ASN A 530 4.66 4.47 36.84
CA ASN A 530 3.52 5.00 37.62
C ASN A 530 2.28 4.07 37.53
N ILE A 531 1.98 3.54 36.35
CA ILE A 531 0.86 2.61 36.16
C ILE A 531 1.11 1.32 36.95
N ARG A 532 2.32 0.76 36.87
CA ARG A 532 2.72 -0.43 37.63
C ARG A 532 2.54 -0.22 39.13
N ASP A 533 3.06 0.89 39.65
CA ASP A 533 3.11 1.17 41.08
C ASP A 533 1.71 1.51 41.65
N GLY A 534 0.77 1.99 40.82
CA GLY A 534 -0.60 2.26 41.22
C GLY A 534 -1.52 1.03 41.28
N GLN A 535 -0.98 -0.19 41.34
CA GLN A 535 -1.77 -1.42 41.53
C GLN A 535 -2.51 -1.45 42.88
N GLU A 536 -1.99 -0.74 43.88
CA GLU A 536 -2.50 -0.72 45.26
C GLU A 536 -3.55 0.38 45.52
N LEU A 537 -3.84 1.24 44.54
CA LEU A 537 -4.81 2.35 44.67
C LEU A 537 -6.26 1.86 44.65
N GLU A 538 -7.15 2.61 45.30
CA GLU A 538 -8.61 2.43 45.19
C GLU A 538 -9.09 2.49 43.73
N LEU A 539 -10.21 1.82 43.42
CA LEU A 539 -10.65 1.57 42.03
C LEU A 539 -10.80 2.86 41.20
N GLU A 540 -11.38 3.91 41.78
CA GLU A 540 -11.65 5.17 41.09
C GLU A 540 -10.36 5.95 40.80
N ASP A 541 -9.51 6.13 41.82
CA ASP A 541 -8.18 6.77 41.69
C ASP A 541 -7.27 6.04 40.71
N ARG A 542 -7.38 4.71 40.67
CA ARG A 542 -6.63 3.84 39.76
C ARG A 542 -7.02 4.08 38.30
N TYR A 543 -8.31 4.18 37.98
CA TYR A 543 -8.76 4.48 36.61
C TYR A 543 -8.33 5.88 36.16
N GLU A 544 -8.44 6.88 37.03
CA GLU A 544 -7.98 8.25 36.73
C GLU A 544 -6.47 8.29 36.45
N MET A 545 -5.68 7.65 37.32
CA MET A 545 -4.23 7.54 37.16
C MET A 545 -3.87 6.84 35.84
N ILE A 546 -4.50 5.71 35.54
CA ILE A 546 -4.28 4.97 34.29
C ILE A 546 -4.62 5.86 33.09
N ALA A 547 -5.79 6.51 33.08
CA ALA A 547 -6.22 7.38 31.99
C ALA A 547 -5.25 8.54 31.76
N LYS A 548 -4.78 9.18 32.84
CA LYS A 548 -3.79 10.27 32.79
C LYS A 548 -2.47 9.80 32.20
N ASN A 549 -1.91 8.70 32.70
CA ASN A 549 -0.63 8.19 32.20
C ASN A 549 -0.74 7.68 30.75
N PHE A 550 -1.86 7.05 30.35
CA PHE A 550 -2.09 6.66 28.96
C PHE A 550 -2.27 7.83 28.01
N LYS A 551 -2.90 8.92 28.46
CA LYS A 551 -2.96 10.18 27.69
C LYS A 551 -1.56 10.69 27.41
N GLU A 552 -0.72 10.76 28.43
CA GLU A 552 0.68 11.20 28.28
C GLU A 552 1.55 10.24 27.46
N ILE A 553 1.35 8.93 27.56
CA ILE A 553 1.99 7.96 26.65
C ILE A 553 1.54 8.24 25.22
N SER A 554 0.27 8.56 25.00
CA SER A 554 -0.26 8.84 23.66
C SER A 554 0.23 10.14 23.05
N GLU A 555 0.62 11.12 23.87
CA GLU A 555 1.27 12.35 23.42
C GLU A 555 2.74 12.13 23.00
N ASN A 556 3.39 11.08 23.50
CA ASN A 556 4.80 10.77 23.21
C ASN A 556 5.00 9.59 22.25
N LEU A 557 4.05 8.67 22.19
CA LEU A 557 4.06 7.49 21.32
C LEU A 557 2.64 7.20 20.82
N GLY A 558 2.32 7.76 19.65
CA GLY A 558 1.02 7.62 18.98
C GLY A 558 0.78 6.22 18.38
N VAL A 559 -0.45 5.97 17.94
CA VAL A 559 -0.80 4.71 17.23
C VAL A 559 -0.15 4.70 15.86
N GLY A 560 0.51 3.59 15.50
CA GLY A 560 1.29 3.46 14.26
C GLY A 560 2.74 3.93 14.37
N GLU A 561 3.16 4.42 15.54
CA GLU A 561 4.53 4.85 15.81
C GLU A 561 5.40 3.72 16.37
N SER A 562 6.72 3.82 16.16
CA SER A 562 7.70 2.87 16.71
C SER A 562 8.82 3.58 17.45
N LEU A 563 9.20 3.05 18.61
CA LEU A 563 10.48 3.34 19.26
C LEU A 563 11.44 2.20 18.98
N ILE A 564 12.64 2.53 18.53
CA ILE A 564 13.66 1.56 18.15
C ILE A 564 14.93 1.91 18.91
N ILE A 565 15.49 0.94 19.62
CA ILE A 565 16.80 1.02 20.27
C ILE A 565 17.69 0.01 19.55
N SER A 566 18.83 0.45 19.03
CA SER A 566 19.76 -0.42 18.31
C SER A 566 21.18 -0.25 18.82
N GLU A 567 21.83 -1.37 19.12
CA GLU A 567 23.20 -1.46 19.58
C GLU A 567 24.00 -2.32 18.59
N ASP A 568 24.97 -1.70 17.93
CA ASP A 568 25.76 -2.29 16.86
C ASP A 568 27.23 -2.39 17.28
N VAL A 569 27.83 -3.57 17.13
CA VAL A 569 29.29 -3.79 17.23
C VAL A 569 29.80 -4.26 15.87
N VAL A 570 30.70 -3.48 15.27
CA VAL A 570 31.14 -3.65 13.88
C VAL A 570 32.66 -3.65 13.77
N PRO A 571 33.32 -4.81 13.95
CA PRO A 571 34.67 -5.01 13.44
C PRO A 571 34.69 -4.90 11.92
N ASP A 572 35.53 -4.03 11.39
CA ASP A 572 35.67 -3.74 9.96
C ASP A 572 37.14 -3.66 9.59
N MET A 573 37.50 -4.27 8.47
CA MET A 573 38.80 -4.13 7.85
C MET A 573 38.58 -3.73 6.40
N SER A 574 38.98 -2.51 6.08
CA SER A 574 38.82 -1.95 4.74
C SER A 574 40.14 -1.43 4.20
N VAL A 575 40.31 -1.57 2.89
CA VAL A 575 41.42 -0.99 2.13
C VAL A 575 40.82 -0.06 1.08
N THR A 576 41.30 1.17 1.03
CA THR A 576 40.90 2.18 0.05
C THR A 576 42.12 2.62 -0.74
N LEU A 577 41.98 2.73 -2.06
CA LEU A 577 42.96 3.28 -2.99
C LEU A 577 42.32 4.43 -3.76
N ARG A 578 43.06 5.52 -3.96
CA ARG A 578 42.63 6.70 -4.71
C ARG A 578 43.80 7.28 -5.50
N GLY A 579 43.51 7.78 -6.69
CA GLY A 579 44.50 8.49 -7.50
C GLY A 579 43.84 9.32 -8.59
N PRO A 580 44.57 10.30 -9.15
CA PRO A 580 44.12 11.02 -10.34
C PRO A 580 44.10 10.08 -11.57
N LEU A 581 43.26 10.43 -12.53
CA LEU A 581 43.26 9.88 -13.89
C LEU A 581 44.05 10.81 -14.83
N PHE A 582 44.07 10.50 -16.12
CA PHE A 582 44.99 11.04 -17.14
C PHE A 582 45.11 12.58 -17.23
N ASP A 583 44.14 13.34 -16.76
CA ASP A 583 44.01 14.79 -16.95
C ASP A 583 44.15 15.63 -15.66
N GLY A 584 44.44 15.02 -14.51
CA GLY A 584 44.60 15.70 -13.21
C GLY A 584 43.30 16.25 -12.59
N GLY A 585 42.27 16.49 -13.39
CA GLY A 585 40.93 16.94 -12.95
C GLY A 585 39.98 15.78 -12.58
N SER A 586 40.22 14.58 -13.10
CA SER A 586 39.46 13.38 -12.73
C SER A 586 40.24 12.47 -11.79
N SER A 587 39.53 11.74 -10.93
CA SER A 587 40.12 10.78 -9.99
C SER A 587 39.28 9.52 -9.90
N PHE A 588 39.92 8.41 -9.55
CA PHE A 588 39.25 7.16 -9.24
C PHE A 588 39.40 6.87 -7.74
N TYR A 589 38.45 6.09 -7.22
CA TYR A 589 38.65 5.42 -5.93
C TYR A 589 38.16 3.98 -6.02
N VAL A 590 38.83 3.09 -5.30
CA VAL A 590 38.44 1.69 -5.13
C VAL A 590 38.58 1.38 -3.66
N GLN A 591 37.55 0.79 -3.07
CA GLN A 591 37.54 0.32 -1.70
C GLN A 591 37.05 -1.12 -1.67
N GLY A 592 37.71 -1.94 -0.87
CA GLY A 592 37.32 -3.32 -0.61
C GLY A 592 37.48 -3.61 0.87
N GLY A 593 36.57 -4.40 1.42
CA GLY A 593 36.63 -4.71 2.84
C GLY A 593 35.80 -5.92 3.25
N ALA A 594 36.05 -6.34 4.47
CA ALA A 594 35.25 -7.33 5.15
C ALA A 594 34.89 -6.81 6.54
N LYS A 595 33.62 -6.96 6.92
CA LYS A 595 33.14 -6.59 8.24
C LYS A 595 32.25 -7.64 8.86
N TYR A 596 32.27 -7.69 10.17
CA TYR A 596 31.36 -8.47 10.99
C TYR A 596 30.45 -7.49 11.72
N LYS A 597 29.13 -7.58 11.53
CA LYS A 597 28.16 -6.73 12.20
C LYS A 597 27.35 -7.58 13.18
N THR A 598 27.46 -7.26 14.47
CA THR A 598 26.56 -7.75 15.52
C THR A 598 25.57 -6.64 15.85
N LEU A 599 24.27 -6.93 15.82
CA LEU A 599 23.20 -5.96 16.10
C LEU A 599 22.26 -6.54 17.14
N LYS A 600 22.05 -5.82 18.24
CA LYS A 600 20.93 -6.03 19.16
C LYS A 600 19.94 -4.90 18.99
N ARG A 601 18.68 -5.20 18.76
CA ARG A 601 17.63 -4.22 18.51
C ARG A 601 16.38 -4.52 19.31
N ILE A 602 15.79 -3.47 19.88
CA ILE A 602 14.47 -3.54 20.50
C ILE A 602 13.57 -2.58 19.74
N GLN A 603 12.49 -3.09 19.15
CA GLN A 603 11.44 -2.25 18.58
C GLN A 603 10.15 -2.39 19.38
N ILE A 604 9.61 -1.26 19.82
CA ILE A 604 8.31 -1.15 20.47
C ILE A 604 7.38 -0.43 19.48
N PHE A 605 6.42 -1.16 18.94
CA PHE A 605 5.43 -0.65 17.99
C PHE A 605 4.06 -0.57 18.66
N ARG A 606 3.44 0.61 18.63
CA ARG A 606 2.09 0.80 19.15
C ARG A 606 1.07 0.52 18.05
N LYS A 607 0.54 -0.70 18.01
CA LYS A 607 -0.39 -1.16 16.98
C LYS A 607 -1.80 -0.57 17.12
N SER A 608 -2.28 -0.41 18.34
CA SER A 608 -3.59 0.20 18.65
C SER A 608 -3.51 1.03 19.93
N ARG A 609 -4.64 1.54 20.42
CA ARG A 609 -4.70 2.31 21.67
C ARG A 609 -4.09 1.54 22.85
N HIS A 610 -4.31 0.22 22.91
CA HIS A 610 -3.91 -0.63 24.04
C HIS A 610 -2.96 -1.78 23.66
N GLN A 611 -2.73 -2.03 22.37
CA GLN A 611 -1.89 -3.15 21.92
C GLN A 611 -0.49 -2.67 21.52
N PHE A 612 0.53 -3.26 22.16
CA PHE A 612 1.94 -2.98 21.92
C PHE A 612 2.65 -4.24 21.46
N GLN A 613 3.35 -4.13 20.33
CA GLN A 613 4.19 -5.20 19.81
C GLN A 613 5.64 -4.89 20.13
N VAL A 614 6.33 -5.85 20.75
CA VAL A 614 7.75 -5.74 21.05
C VAL A 614 8.52 -6.79 20.28
N TYR A 615 9.57 -6.34 19.60
CA TYR A 615 10.51 -7.16 18.85
C TYR A 615 11.89 -7.03 19.49
N PHE A 616 12.47 -8.15 19.90
CA PHE A 616 13.86 -8.26 20.32
C PHE A 616 14.64 -8.98 19.25
N ASP A 617 15.42 -8.23 18.49
CA ASP A 617 16.18 -8.74 17.37
C ASP A 617 17.66 -8.86 17.73
N ASP A 618 18.24 -10.02 17.44
CA ASP A 618 19.69 -10.23 17.45
C ASP A 618 20.11 -10.65 16.04
N GLY A 619 21.15 -10.03 15.49
CA GLY A 619 21.66 -10.34 14.17
C GLY A 619 23.18 -10.35 14.11
N ASN A 620 23.75 -11.40 13.52
CA ASN A 620 25.18 -11.46 13.23
C ASN A 620 25.40 -11.62 11.72
N LEU A 621 26.19 -10.74 11.11
CA LEU A 621 26.37 -10.68 9.67
C LEU A 621 27.83 -10.52 9.28
N ARG A 622 28.33 -11.43 8.47
CA ARG A 622 29.62 -11.32 7.78
C ARG A 622 29.38 -10.73 6.40
N GLU A 623 30.02 -9.61 6.12
CA GLU A 623 29.90 -8.91 4.86
C GLU A 623 31.25 -8.81 4.16
N ILE A 624 31.28 -9.17 2.89
CA ILE A 624 32.38 -8.82 1.98
C ILE A 624 31.82 -7.81 0.99
N TYR A 625 32.48 -6.68 0.86
CA TYR A 625 32.04 -5.60 0.00
C TYR A 625 33.18 -5.02 -0.82
N GLY A 626 32.82 -4.48 -1.97
CA GLY A 626 33.71 -3.70 -2.81
C GLY A 626 32.93 -2.55 -3.43
N ASN A 627 33.52 -1.38 -3.45
CA ASN A 627 32.95 -0.17 -4.02
C ASN A 627 34.04 0.58 -4.79
N GLY A 628 33.63 1.31 -5.81
CA GLY A 628 34.57 2.13 -6.55
C GLY A 628 33.85 3.11 -7.44
N GLY A 629 34.55 4.14 -7.85
CA GLY A 629 33.96 5.21 -8.61
C GLY A 629 34.96 6.07 -9.35
N ILE A 630 34.43 6.86 -10.27
CA ILE A 630 35.15 7.91 -11.00
C ILE A 630 34.50 9.24 -10.63
N THR A 631 35.33 10.20 -10.26
CA THR A 631 34.95 11.56 -9.87
C THR A 631 35.59 12.54 -10.84
N TYR A 632 34.80 13.48 -11.36
CA TYR A 632 35.28 14.64 -12.11
C TYR A 632 34.52 15.86 -11.60
N PHE A 633 35.13 16.60 -10.67
CA PHE A 633 34.51 17.58 -9.77
C PHE A 633 33.41 17.01 -8.85
N ILE A 634 32.48 16.25 -9.43
CA ILE A 634 31.44 15.46 -8.78
C ILE A 634 31.61 13.97 -9.11
N PRO A 635 31.12 13.05 -8.26
CA PRO A 635 31.00 11.63 -8.60
C PRO A 635 30.17 11.42 -9.87
N VAL A 636 30.81 10.89 -10.92
CA VAL A 636 30.15 10.60 -12.21
C VAL A 636 29.68 9.15 -12.23
N PHE A 637 30.53 8.23 -11.79
CA PHE A 637 30.28 6.79 -11.79
C PHE A 637 30.53 6.24 -10.39
N THR A 638 29.61 5.44 -9.87
CA THR A 638 29.83 4.67 -8.63
C THR A 638 29.25 3.27 -8.77
N GLY A 639 30.06 2.26 -8.48
CA GLY A 639 29.67 0.86 -8.40
C GLY A 639 29.87 0.31 -6.99
N ALA A 640 28.99 -0.59 -6.56
CA ALA A 640 29.13 -1.31 -5.31
C ALA A 640 28.66 -2.76 -5.47
N VAL A 641 29.41 -3.70 -4.90
CA VAL A 641 29.05 -5.11 -4.78
C VAL A 641 29.14 -5.53 -3.32
N LYS A 642 28.20 -6.36 -2.89
CA LYS A 642 28.11 -6.79 -1.51
C LYS A 642 27.62 -8.22 -1.43
N LYS A 643 28.26 -9.01 -0.56
CA LYS A 643 27.83 -10.36 -0.19
C LYS A 643 27.72 -10.42 1.33
N SER A 644 26.54 -10.79 1.82
CA SER A 644 26.25 -10.86 3.25
C SER A 644 25.81 -12.27 3.62
N VAL A 645 26.40 -12.85 4.66
CA VAL A 645 26.05 -14.17 5.20
C VAL A 645 25.96 -14.08 6.71
N GLY A 646 24.88 -14.57 7.30
CA GLY A 646 24.64 -14.37 8.72
C GLY A 646 23.42 -15.10 9.26
N ASN A 647 23.13 -14.87 10.52
CA ASN A 647 21.92 -15.29 11.19
C ASN A 647 21.21 -14.10 11.84
N MET A 648 19.91 -14.25 12.08
CA MET A 648 19.07 -13.28 12.74
C MET A 648 18.03 -14.02 13.57
N THR A 649 17.78 -13.57 14.79
CA THR A 649 16.76 -14.10 15.68
C THR A 649 15.85 -12.95 16.08
N VAL A 650 14.54 -13.12 15.93
CA VAL A 650 13.52 -12.16 16.36
C VAL A 650 12.65 -12.83 17.41
N ASN A 651 12.66 -12.28 18.62
CA ASN A 651 11.79 -12.71 19.70
C ASN A 651 10.60 -11.73 19.79
N PHE A 652 9.38 -12.24 19.66
CA PHE A 652 8.18 -11.43 19.51
C PHE A 652 7.25 -11.54 20.72
N PHE A 653 6.80 -10.38 21.21
CA PHE A 653 5.78 -10.24 22.25
C PHE A 653 4.64 -9.35 21.76
N ASP A 654 3.40 -9.80 21.96
CA ASP A 654 2.19 -9.00 21.75
C ASP A 654 1.54 -8.72 23.10
N LEU A 655 1.66 -7.48 23.58
CA LEU A 655 1.25 -7.08 24.92
C LEU A 655 -0.07 -6.31 24.85
N ASN A 656 -1.09 -6.84 25.52
CA ASN A 656 -2.37 -6.16 25.71
C ASN A 656 -2.37 -5.36 27.01
N LEU A 657 -2.45 -4.04 26.89
CA LEU A 657 -2.53 -3.09 27.99
C LEU A 657 -3.93 -2.43 28.04
N ASN A 658 -4.99 -3.20 27.77
CA ASN A 658 -6.36 -2.78 28.05
C ASN A 658 -6.52 -2.64 29.58
N PRO A 659 -6.91 -1.45 30.10
CA PRO A 659 -7.04 -1.23 31.54
C PRO A 659 -8.27 -1.88 32.17
N ASP A 660 -9.17 -2.48 31.38
CA ASP A 660 -10.26 -3.29 31.90
C ASP A 660 -9.71 -4.60 32.50
N LEU A 661 -9.69 -4.69 33.83
CA LEU A 661 -9.16 -5.85 34.56
C LEU A 661 -10.08 -7.08 34.52
N GLU A 662 -11.37 -6.89 34.26
CA GLU A 662 -12.29 -8.02 34.04
C GLU A 662 -12.00 -8.69 32.69
N GLU A 663 -11.72 -7.88 31.66
CA GLU A 663 -11.36 -8.37 30.32
C GLU A 663 -9.88 -8.75 30.18
N ASN A 664 -8.99 -8.16 30.98
CA ASN A 664 -7.53 -8.33 30.88
C ASN A 664 -6.86 -8.49 32.25
N PRO A 665 -6.90 -9.68 32.86
CA PRO A 665 -6.27 -9.94 34.16
C PRO A 665 -4.73 -9.78 34.13
N ASP A 666 -4.11 -9.94 32.96
CA ASP A 666 -2.66 -9.78 32.76
C ASP A 666 -2.22 -8.30 32.59
N PHE A 667 -3.10 -7.31 32.75
CA PHE A 667 -2.77 -5.88 32.52
C PHE A 667 -1.50 -5.42 33.24
N TYR A 668 -1.42 -5.55 34.56
CA TYR A 668 -0.26 -5.10 35.35
C TYR A 668 1.01 -5.88 35.03
N LYS A 669 0.87 -7.17 34.73
CA LYS A 669 1.98 -8.03 34.28
C LYS A 669 2.52 -7.53 32.94
N ASN A 670 1.65 -7.20 31.98
CA ASN A 670 2.03 -6.68 30.67
C ASN A 670 2.65 -5.28 30.75
N VAL A 671 2.13 -4.40 31.62
CA VAL A 671 2.74 -3.09 31.92
C VAL A 671 4.12 -3.26 32.53
N THR A 672 4.27 -4.16 33.50
CA THR A 672 5.55 -4.46 34.15
C THR A 672 6.57 -5.00 33.16
N LYS A 673 6.16 -5.93 32.28
CA LYS A 673 7.00 -6.42 31.18
C LYS A 673 7.45 -5.29 30.25
N LEU A 674 6.53 -4.44 29.79
CA LEU A 674 6.90 -3.34 28.90
C LEU A 674 7.84 -2.33 29.59
N TYR A 675 7.62 -2.07 30.88
CA TYR A 675 8.50 -1.24 31.69
C TYR A 675 9.91 -1.84 31.81
N SER A 676 10.03 -3.13 32.15
CA SER A 676 11.32 -3.81 32.30
C SER A 676 12.08 -3.91 30.98
N ILE A 677 11.37 -4.15 29.86
CA ILE A 677 11.93 -4.14 28.50
C ILE A 677 12.64 -2.81 28.20
N ILE A 678 12.01 -1.68 28.54
CA ILE A 678 12.58 -0.34 28.29
C ILE A 678 13.74 -0.05 29.24
N GLN A 679 13.65 -0.52 30.49
CA GLN A 679 14.66 -0.29 31.52
C GLN A 679 15.92 -1.13 31.30
N ASP A 680 15.75 -2.45 31.27
CA ASP A 680 16.84 -3.42 31.37
C ASP A 680 17.41 -3.74 29.98
N ARG A 681 16.58 -3.64 28.93
CA ARG A 681 16.93 -3.98 27.54
C ARG A 681 17.36 -5.43 27.36
N THR A 682 16.95 -6.31 28.27
CA THR A 682 17.22 -7.73 28.21
C THR A 682 15.92 -8.52 28.21
N LEU A 683 16.00 -9.76 27.72
CA LEU A 683 14.90 -10.72 27.81
C LEU A 683 14.81 -11.38 29.19
N GLU A 684 15.87 -11.33 29.99
CA GLU A 684 15.96 -12.01 31.29
C GLU A 684 14.85 -11.58 32.24
N SER A 685 14.45 -10.30 32.22
CA SER A 685 13.39 -9.78 33.09
C SER A 685 11.96 -10.03 32.58
N VAL A 686 11.81 -10.66 31.42
CA VAL A 686 10.51 -10.83 30.70
C VAL A 686 10.13 -12.29 30.52
N GLY A 687 11.13 -13.18 30.47
CA GLY A 687 10.98 -14.62 30.25
C GLY A 687 11.01 -15.02 28.76
N ASP A 688 10.68 -16.28 28.49
CA ASP A 688 10.71 -16.82 27.12
C ASP A 688 9.67 -16.16 26.21
N ALA A 689 10.08 -15.88 24.98
CA ALA A 689 9.21 -15.31 23.97
C ALA A 689 8.20 -16.35 23.45
N PRO A 690 6.89 -16.03 23.38
CA PRO A 690 5.88 -16.93 22.83
C PRO A 690 6.17 -17.39 21.39
N VAL A 691 6.84 -16.52 20.63
CA VAL A 691 7.21 -16.76 19.24
C VAL A 691 8.66 -16.30 19.03
N GLN A 692 9.48 -17.22 18.52
CA GLN A 692 10.85 -16.94 18.13
C GLN A 692 11.03 -17.26 16.65
N ILE A 693 11.62 -16.32 15.90
CA ILE A 693 11.89 -16.48 14.47
C ILE A 693 13.40 -16.47 14.27
N GLU A 694 13.96 -17.63 13.94
CA GLU A 694 15.37 -17.78 13.57
C GLU A 694 15.51 -17.74 12.05
N SER A 695 16.51 -17.02 11.55
CA SER A 695 16.76 -16.83 10.14
C SER A 695 18.23 -17.04 9.82
N LYS A 696 18.54 -17.82 8.78
CA LYS A 696 19.88 -17.88 8.16
C LYS A 696 19.84 -17.16 6.83
N ILE A 697 20.71 -16.18 6.64
CA ILE A 697 20.70 -15.26 5.49
C ILE A 697 21.93 -15.52 4.61
N ASN A 698 21.72 -15.52 3.30
CA ASN A 698 22.79 -15.53 2.30
C ASN A 698 22.39 -14.64 1.12
N ASP A 699 22.87 -13.40 1.12
CA ASP A 699 22.50 -12.37 0.16
C ASP A 699 23.69 -11.95 -0.71
N ARG A 700 23.40 -11.60 -1.96
CA ARG A 700 24.34 -10.95 -2.88
C ARG A 700 23.64 -9.80 -3.58
N SER A 701 24.23 -8.62 -3.55
CA SER A 701 23.70 -7.45 -4.25
C SER A 701 24.78 -6.73 -5.04
N GLY A 702 24.36 -6.09 -6.13
CA GLY A 702 25.18 -5.18 -6.91
C GLY A 702 24.39 -3.90 -7.18
N SER A 703 25.02 -2.76 -7.02
CA SER A 703 24.45 -1.44 -7.25
C SER A 703 25.37 -0.65 -8.16
N PHE A 704 24.78 0.14 -9.03
CA PHE A 704 25.46 0.96 -10.02
C PHE A 704 24.75 2.30 -10.10
N ASN A 705 25.51 3.39 -10.14
CA ASN A 705 25.04 4.73 -10.34
C ASN A 705 25.90 5.44 -11.38
N TRP A 706 25.24 6.10 -12.33
CA TRP A 706 25.87 6.99 -13.31
C TRP A 706 25.10 8.29 -13.33
N LEU A 707 25.69 9.34 -12.74
CA LEU A 707 25.05 10.63 -12.48
C LEU A 707 23.70 10.45 -11.74
N PHE A 708 22.59 10.65 -12.43
CA PHE A 708 21.24 10.46 -11.90
C PHE A 708 20.67 9.06 -12.15
N PHE A 709 21.25 8.22 -13.03
CA PHE A 709 20.77 6.87 -13.28
C PHE A 709 21.21 5.91 -12.18
N VAL A 710 20.31 5.04 -11.72
CA VAL A 710 20.59 4.04 -10.68
C VAL A 710 20.08 2.68 -11.12
N HIS A 711 20.93 1.66 -10.99
CA HIS A 711 20.59 0.26 -11.16
C HIS A 711 20.99 -0.55 -9.94
N LYS A 712 20.14 -1.49 -9.54
CA LYS A 712 20.40 -2.44 -8.46
C LYS A 712 19.98 -3.83 -8.86
N THR A 713 20.69 -4.82 -8.34
CA THR A 713 20.35 -6.23 -8.42
C THR A 713 20.54 -6.86 -7.05
N ALA A 714 19.65 -7.78 -6.68
CA ALA A 714 19.78 -8.56 -5.45
C ALA A 714 19.37 -10.01 -5.69
N ARG A 715 20.18 -10.93 -5.15
CA ARG A 715 19.88 -12.36 -5.04
C ARG A 715 19.87 -12.71 -3.56
N LYS A 716 18.70 -13.06 -3.03
CA LYS A 716 18.50 -13.30 -1.61
C LYS A 716 18.17 -14.75 -1.33
N LEU A 717 18.63 -15.24 -0.20
CA LEU A 717 18.23 -16.53 0.36
C LEU A 717 18.08 -16.36 1.87
N GLN A 718 16.98 -16.90 2.40
CA GLN A 718 16.68 -16.93 3.81
C GLN A 718 16.05 -18.27 4.17
N ASP A 719 16.65 -18.97 5.11
CA ASP A 719 16.05 -20.14 5.75
C ASP A 719 15.44 -19.65 7.06
N LEU A 720 14.14 -19.86 7.25
CA LEU A 720 13.33 -19.32 8.35
C LEU A 720 12.83 -20.48 9.22
N PHE A 721 13.04 -20.41 10.52
CA PHE A 721 12.53 -21.37 11.49
C PHE A 721 11.70 -20.61 12.52
N ILE A 722 10.42 -20.94 12.61
CA ILE A 722 9.49 -20.33 13.56
C ILE A 722 9.24 -21.33 14.67
N LYS A 723 9.66 -20.97 15.87
CA LYS A 723 9.49 -21.74 17.09
C LYS A 723 8.33 -21.18 17.90
N PHE A 724 7.50 -22.07 18.42
CA PHE A 724 6.32 -21.76 19.20
C PHE A 724 6.44 -22.39 20.58
N THR A 725 6.13 -21.64 21.63
CA THR A 725 6.01 -22.24 22.96
C THR A 725 4.84 -23.24 22.97
N GLY A 726 5.14 -24.52 23.17
CA GLY A 726 4.12 -25.58 23.24
C GLY A 726 3.61 -26.12 21.91
N ALA A 727 4.20 -25.75 20.77
CA ALA A 727 3.85 -26.32 19.46
C ALA A 727 5.09 -26.67 18.63
N LYS A 728 4.89 -27.47 17.56
CA LYS A 728 5.98 -27.94 16.71
C LYS A 728 6.54 -26.80 15.85
N ASP A 729 7.88 -26.71 15.81
CA ASP A 729 8.60 -25.78 14.97
C ASP A 729 8.24 -25.92 13.49
N THR A 730 8.19 -24.80 12.78
CA THR A 730 7.93 -24.80 11.33
C THR A 730 9.07 -24.15 10.57
N GLY A 731 9.65 -24.90 9.63
CA GLY A 731 10.70 -24.42 8.73
C GLY A 731 10.15 -23.90 7.40
N TYR A 732 10.76 -22.83 6.89
CA TYR A 732 10.46 -22.22 5.60
C TYR A 732 11.75 -21.89 4.87
N ILE A 733 11.66 -21.86 3.55
CA ILE A 733 12.71 -21.34 2.68
C ILE A 733 12.17 -20.21 1.82
N VAL A 734 12.94 -19.12 1.73
CA VAL A 734 12.61 -17.94 0.95
C VAL A 734 13.80 -17.54 0.11
N THR A 735 13.62 -17.46 -1.20
CA THR A 735 14.64 -16.94 -2.11
C THR A 735 14.05 -15.91 -3.05
N SER A 736 14.80 -14.85 -3.33
CA SER A 736 14.37 -13.84 -4.27
C SER A 736 15.46 -13.46 -5.27
N TYR A 737 15.04 -13.12 -6.48
CA TYR A 737 15.89 -12.61 -7.54
C TYR A 737 15.25 -11.37 -8.17
N GLY A 738 15.83 -10.21 -7.86
CA GLY A 738 15.26 -8.94 -8.25
C GLY A 738 16.25 -7.96 -8.84
N SER A 739 15.71 -6.98 -9.55
CA SER A 739 16.43 -5.84 -10.08
C SER A 739 15.58 -4.57 -10.01
N GLN A 740 16.22 -3.44 -9.77
CA GLN A 740 15.62 -2.12 -9.82
C GLN A 740 16.41 -1.21 -10.77
N THR A 741 15.71 -0.41 -11.56
CA THR A 741 16.30 0.63 -12.42
C THR A 741 15.54 1.93 -12.22
N GLY A 742 16.21 3.06 -12.15
CA GLY A 742 15.53 4.34 -11.93
C GLY A 742 16.41 5.57 -12.14
N THR A 743 15.79 6.74 -11.95
CA THR A 743 16.43 8.06 -12.05
C THR A 743 16.26 8.83 -10.74
N ASN A 744 17.37 9.17 -10.08
CA ASN A 744 17.42 9.86 -8.81
C ASN A 744 17.99 11.28 -8.98
N TYR A 745 17.12 12.23 -9.33
CA TYR A 745 17.52 13.63 -9.51
C TYR A 745 17.92 14.32 -8.19
N VAL A 746 17.30 13.94 -7.07
CA VAL A 746 17.61 14.52 -5.75
C VAL A 746 19.07 14.25 -5.37
N HIS A 747 19.54 13.02 -5.54
CA HIS A 747 20.95 12.68 -5.31
C HIS A 747 21.86 13.57 -6.17
N PHE A 748 21.61 13.65 -7.47
CA PHE A 748 22.43 14.42 -8.40
C PHE A 748 22.47 15.91 -8.04
N LEU A 749 21.33 16.51 -7.70
CA LEU A 749 21.26 17.92 -7.27
C LEU A 749 22.01 18.15 -5.95
N LYS A 750 21.87 17.26 -4.97
CA LYS A 750 22.63 17.32 -3.71
C LYS A 750 24.12 17.22 -3.96
N THR A 751 24.55 16.36 -4.88
CA THR A 751 25.96 16.21 -5.26
C THR A 751 26.52 17.49 -5.88
N ILE A 752 25.78 18.15 -6.78
CA ILE A 752 26.16 19.45 -7.34
C ILE A 752 26.19 20.52 -6.25
N ALA A 753 25.16 20.58 -5.41
CA ALA A 753 25.08 21.55 -4.32
C ALA A 753 26.28 21.40 -3.37
N ASN A 754 26.64 20.18 -2.99
CA ASN A 754 27.80 19.90 -2.14
C ASN A 754 29.13 20.35 -2.77
N TYR A 755 29.27 20.26 -4.09
CA TYR A 755 30.46 20.74 -4.78
C TYR A 755 30.63 22.26 -4.59
N TYR A 756 29.59 23.05 -4.86
CA TYR A 756 29.64 24.50 -4.69
C TYR A 756 29.64 24.94 -3.22
N LEU A 757 28.93 24.22 -2.35
CA LEU A 757 28.87 24.55 -0.92
C LEU A 757 30.22 24.39 -0.24
N ARG A 758 31.03 23.41 -0.68
CA ARG A 758 32.39 23.23 -0.17
C ARG A 758 33.28 24.45 -0.36
N ASP A 759 33.00 25.26 -1.39
CA ASP A 759 33.78 26.47 -1.70
C ASP A 759 33.27 27.71 -0.92
N ILE A 760 32.08 27.65 -0.31
CA ILE A 760 31.40 28.81 0.31
C ILE A 760 31.23 28.65 1.82
N PHE A 761 30.89 27.46 2.30
CA PHE A 761 30.60 27.16 3.70
C PHE A 761 31.39 25.94 4.16
N GLU A 762 32.37 26.16 5.02
CA GLU A 762 33.05 25.07 5.73
C GLU A 762 32.07 24.43 6.73
N GLY A 763 32.01 23.09 6.75
CA GLY A 763 31.25 22.34 7.75
C GLY A 763 29.78 22.02 7.40
N PHE A 764 29.23 22.49 6.27
CA PHE A 764 27.87 22.10 5.83
C PHE A 764 27.91 21.20 4.59
N SER A 765 27.19 20.07 4.63
CA SER A 765 26.96 19.27 3.42
C SER A 765 25.63 18.54 3.46
N PHE A 766 25.01 18.38 2.28
CA PHE A 766 23.82 17.54 2.13
C PHE A 766 24.20 16.06 2.16
N SER A 767 23.56 15.29 3.02
CA SER A 767 23.64 13.82 2.97
C SER A 767 23.03 13.31 1.66
N SER A 768 23.82 12.56 0.88
CA SER A 768 23.44 12.06 -0.44
C SER A 768 23.82 10.58 -0.58
N ASN A 769 22.85 9.74 -0.95
CA ASN A 769 23.06 8.31 -1.19
C ASN A 769 22.83 7.97 -2.68
N PRO A 770 23.87 7.61 -3.44
CA PRO A 770 23.76 7.29 -4.89
C PRO A 770 22.91 6.06 -5.15
N PHE A 771 22.79 5.18 -4.15
CA PHE A 771 22.04 3.94 -4.23
C PHE A 771 20.73 4.00 -3.45
N ALA A 772 20.19 5.18 -3.14
CA ALA A 772 18.81 5.27 -2.64
C ALA A 772 17.81 4.70 -3.68
N ASN A 773 16.65 4.20 -3.25
CA ASN A 773 15.60 3.82 -4.19
C ASN A 773 15.07 5.08 -4.88
N ALA A 774 15.38 5.23 -6.17
CA ALA A 774 15.01 6.38 -6.97
C ALA A 774 13.50 6.65 -7.03
N GLY A 775 12.64 5.63 -6.93
CA GLY A 775 11.18 5.81 -6.94
C GLY A 775 10.64 6.40 -5.64
N ARG A 776 11.47 6.46 -4.60
CA ARG A 776 11.16 7.00 -3.26
C ARG A 776 11.87 8.32 -3.00
N THR A 777 12.35 8.99 -4.04
CA THR A 777 12.87 10.36 -3.94
C THR A 777 11.93 11.32 -4.66
N PHE A 778 11.96 12.60 -4.28
CA PHE A 778 11.12 13.61 -4.91
C PHE A 778 11.37 13.68 -6.43
N LYS A 779 10.30 13.58 -7.24
CA LYS A 779 10.34 13.46 -8.73
C LYS A 779 11.17 12.30 -9.30
N GLY A 780 11.75 11.46 -8.45
CA GLY A 780 12.46 10.28 -8.87
C GLY A 780 11.49 9.19 -9.36
N LYS A 781 12.01 8.22 -10.12
CA LYS A 781 11.22 7.12 -10.67
C LYS A 781 12.03 5.84 -10.59
N SER A 782 11.38 4.72 -10.30
CA SER A 782 12.01 3.40 -10.37
C SER A 782 11.05 2.33 -10.88
N LYS A 783 11.62 1.36 -11.57
CA LYS A 783 10.98 0.12 -12.00
C LYS A 783 11.66 -1.03 -11.28
N THR A 784 10.89 -1.85 -10.58
CA THR A 784 11.36 -2.99 -9.82
C THR A 784 10.74 -4.27 -10.38
N LEU A 785 11.59 -5.24 -10.67
CA LEU A 785 11.21 -6.60 -11.08
C LEU A 785 11.75 -7.54 -10.02
N ASP A 786 10.91 -8.33 -9.37
CA ASP A 786 11.34 -9.30 -8.35
C ASP A 786 10.61 -10.62 -8.54
N MET A 787 11.33 -11.72 -8.51
CA MET A 787 10.76 -13.05 -8.41
C MET A 787 11.11 -13.62 -7.05
N ARG A 788 10.10 -14.02 -6.29
CA ARG A 788 10.22 -14.65 -4.99
C ARG A 788 9.72 -16.08 -5.05
N PHE A 789 10.48 -17.02 -4.50
CA PHE A 789 10.07 -18.40 -4.28
C PHE A 789 10.04 -18.69 -2.77
N GLU A 790 8.97 -19.34 -2.33
CA GLU A 790 8.74 -19.75 -0.96
C GLU A 790 8.31 -21.22 -0.90
N ALA A 791 8.69 -21.91 0.17
CA ALA A 791 8.13 -23.23 0.48
C ALA A 791 8.24 -23.52 1.98
N LYS A 792 7.41 -24.43 2.47
CA LYS A 792 7.53 -25.04 3.80
C LYS A 792 8.42 -26.28 3.74
N VAL A 793 9.09 -26.57 4.85
CA VAL A 793 9.96 -27.74 5.02
C VAL A 793 9.18 -28.83 5.76
N LYS A 794 9.13 -30.07 5.21
CA LYS A 794 8.39 -31.20 5.82
C LYS A 794 9.08 -31.70 7.09
N ASP A 795 10.37 -31.98 6.97
CA ASP A 795 11.25 -32.36 8.08
C ASP A 795 12.40 -31.35 8.20
N THR A 796 12.42 -30.61 9.30
CA THR A 796 13.43 -29.59 9.60
C THR A 796 14.83 -30.17 9.82
N ASN A 797 14.93 -31.48 10.09
CA ASN A 797 16.20 -32.18 10.28
C ASN A 797 16.79 -32.75 8.97
N ALA A 798 15.96 -32.92 7.94
CA ALA A 798 16.39 -33.44 6.64
C ALA A 798 16.93 -32.31 5.72
N PRO A 799 17.80 -32.63 4.75
CA PRO A 799 18.24 -31.66 3.76
C PRO A 799 17.05 -31.02 3.02
N MET A 800 17.11 -29.70 2.77
CA MET A 800 16.07 -28.96 2.05
C MET A 800 16.09 -29.23 0.53
N THR A 801 15.99 -30.49 0.12
CA THR A 801 15.79 -30.87 -1.29
C THR A 801 14.36 -30.58 -1.73
N LEU A 802 14.08 -30.59 -3.03
CA LEU A 802 12.73 -30.35 -3.56
C LEU A 802 11.66 -31.30 -2.98
N ASP A 803 12.05 -32.53 -2.63
CA ASP A 803 11.13 -33.54 -2.08
C ASP A 803 10.74 -33.27 -0.62
N ASN A 804 11.63 -32.63 0.13
CA ASN A 804 11.39 -32.16 1.50
C ASN A 804 10.65 -30.81 1.55
N LEU A 805 10.32 -30.22 0.38
CA LEU A 805 9.56 -28.98 0.30
C LEU A 805 8.11 -29.24 -0.11
N TYR A 806 7.19 -28.52 0.53
CA TYR A 806 5.76 -28.51 0.21
C TYR A 806 5.19 -27.09 0.31
N SER A 807 3.97 -26.90 -0.19
CA SER A 807 3.36 -25.58 -0.34
C SER A 807 4.26 -24.62 -1.12
N LYS A 808 4.86 -25.14 -2.19
CA LYS A 808 5.76 -24.40 -3.08
C LYS A 808 4.99 -23.23 -3.69
N TYR A 809 5.59 -22.06 -3.71
CA TYR A 809 4.92 -20.85 -4.16
C TYR A 809 5.92 -19.93 -4.85
N MET A 810 5.52 -19.32 -5.96
CA MET A 810 6.28 -18.23 -6.56
C MET A 810 5.42 -16.98 -6.73
N MET A 811 6.05 -15.82 -6.58
CA MET A 811 5.41 -14.54 -6.84
C MET A 811 6.34 -13.66 -7.67
N TYR A 812 5.87 -13.26 -8.84
CA TYR A 812 6.52 -12.26 -9.68
C TYR A 812 5.90 -10.90 -9.44
N THR A 813 6.71 -9.96 -8.93
CA THR A 813 6.32 -8.57 -8.73
C THR A 813 6.84 -7.70 -9.86
N TYR A 814 5.93 -7.05 -10.59
CA TYR A 814 6.21 -5.98 -11.55
C TYR A 814 5.73 -4.66 -10.94
N ARG A 815 6.67 -3.80 -10.52
CA ARG A 815 6.36 -2.58 -9.77
C ARG A 815 6.98 -1.35 -10.39
N TYR A 816 6.21 -0.28 -10.45
CA TYR A 816 6.67 1.05 -10.86
C TYR A 816 6.37 2.05 -9.74
N GLU A 817 7.41 2.73 -9.25
CA GLU A 817 7.34 3.74 -8.20
C GLU A 817 7.80 5.10 -8.77
N GLY A 818 7.25 6.19 -8.26
CA GLY A 818 7.84 7.50 -8.48
C GLY A 818 7.11 8.66 -7.82
N GLY A 819 7.76 9.82 -7.89
CA GLY A 819 7.19 11.10 -7.50
C GLY A 819 6.55 11.83 -8.68
N ASP A 820 5.49 12.58 -8.39
CA ASP A 820 4.77 13.52 -9.24
C ASP A 820 4.35 12.98 -10.63
N THR A 821 3.06 12.67 -10.77
CA THR A 821 2.48 12.27 -12.06
C THR A 821 1.09 12.87 -12.26
N THR A 822 0.83 13.30 -13.49
CA THR A 822 -0.51 13.69 -13.93
C THR A 822 -1.34 12.44 -14.26
N GLU A 823 -2.67 12.58 -14.23
CA GLU A 823 -3.62 11.54 -14.63
C GLU A 823 -3.29 10.95 -16.02
N LYS A 824 -3.02 11.80 -17.02
CA LYS A 824 -2.66 11.36 -18.38
C LYS A 824 -1.37 10.53 -18.41
N LYS A 825 -0.34 10.95 -17.65
CA LYS A 825 0.93 10.20 -17.54
C LYS A 825 0.75 8.91 -16.74
N LEU A 826 -0.14 8.89 -15.74
CA LEU A 826 -0.52 7.69 -15.00
C LEU A 826 -1.20 6.68 -15.93
N TRP A 827 -2.20 7.10 -16.69
CA TRP A 827 -2.89 6.24 -17.66
C TRP A 827 -1.94 5.59 -18.67
N LYS A 828 -0.97 6.35 -19.20
CA LYS A 828 0.06 5.78 -20.09
C LYS A 828 0.81 4.63 -19.40
N LYS A 829 1.18 4.78 -18.13
CA LYS A 829 1.84 3.71 -17.36
C LYS A 829 0.92 2.53 -17.09
N LEU A 830 -0.37 2.77 -16.80
CA LEU A 830 -1.34 1.69 -16.60
C LEU A 830 -1.52 0.87 -17.88
N LYS A 831 -1.49 1.50 -19.06
CA LYS A 831 -1.45 0.80 -20.34
C LYS A 831 -0.21 -0.09 -20.50
N ASP A 832 0.97 0.38 -20.10
CA ASP A 832 2.20 -0.43 -20.14
C ASP A 832 2.05 -1.74 -19.31
N PHE A 833 1.27 -1.69 -18.20
CA PHE A 833 0.94 -2.89 -17.42
C PHE A 833 -0.02 -3.81 -18.17
N ASN A 834 -1.07 -3.27 -18.77
CA ASN A 834 -2.01 -4.06 -19.58
C ASN A 834 -1.30 -4.75 -20.75
N GLU A 835 -0.42 -4.04 -21.45
CA GLU A 835 0.37 -4.55 -22.56
C GLU A 835 1.35 -5.64 -22.12
N LYS A 836 2.00 -5.47 -20.95
CA LYS A 836 2.97 -6.44 -20.41
C LYS A 836 2.36 -7.81 -20.11
N PHE A 837 1.10 -7.83 -19.65
CA PHE A 837 0.40 -9.05 -19.27
C PHE A 837 -0.65 -9.51 -20.29
N LYS A 838 -0.88 -8.72 -21.35
CA LYS A 838 -1.95 -8.91 -22.36
C LYS A 838 -3.33 -9.05 -21.73
N LYS A 839 -3.59 -8.24 -20.70
CA LYS A 839 -4.84 -8.25 -19.92
C LYS A 839 -5.27 -6.83 -19.57
N ASP A 840 -6.57 -6.59 -19.54
CA ASP A 840 -7.16 -5.32 -19.09
C ASP A 840 -7.11 -5.21 -17.55
N LEU A 841 -5.90 -5.10 -16.98
CA LEU A 841 -5.68 -4.94 -15.54
C LEU A 841 -6.25 -3.61 -15.05
N PHE A 842 -6.03 -2.55 -15.81
CA PHE A 842 -6.48 -1.20 -15.48
C PHE A 842 -7.31 -0.59 -16.62
N SER A 843 -8.30 0.23 -16.25
CA SER A 843 -9.09 1.03 -17.18
C SER A 843 -8.73 2.52 -17.07
N ARG A 844 -9.24 3.32 -18.00
CA ARG A 844 -9.10 4.79 -17.92
C ARG A 844 -9.75 5.37 -16.67
N ALA A 845 -10.83 4.75 -16.20
CA ALA A 845 -11.53 5.13 -14.97
C ALA A 845 -10.63 4.94 -13.74
N ASP A 846 -9.80 3.89 -13.69
CA ASP A 846 -8.84 3.70 -12.60
C ASP A 846 -7.83 4.86 -12.49
N ALA A 847 -7.40 5.43 -13.64
CA ALA A 847 -6.55 6.62 -13.64
C ALA A 847 -7.32 7.89 -13.23
N GLN A 848 -8.59 8.03 -13.66
CA GLN A 848 -9.44 9.17 -13.28
C GLN A 848 -9.75 9.19 -11.78
N ASP A 849 -10.00 8.03 -11.17
CA ASP A 849 -10.21 7.88 -9.73
C ASP A 849 -8.93 8.16 -8.93
N ALA A 850 -7.76 7.83 -9.50
CA ALA A 850 -6.48 8.18 -8.89
C ALA A 850 -6.18 9.68 -9.01
N GLY A 851 -6.54 10.30 -10.14
CA GLY A 851 -6.22 11.68 -10.47
C GLY A 851 -4.72 11.92 -10.63
N ALA A 852 -4.28 13.14 -10.30
CA ALA A 852 -2.86 13.44 -10.17
C ALA A 852 -2.33 12.88 -8.85
N MET A 853 -1.11 12.35 -8.86
CA MET A 853 -0.48 11.76 -7.67
C MET A 853 0.86 12.40 -7.38
N LEU A 854 1.09 12.77 -6.12
CA LEU A 854 2.36 13.29 -5.61
C LEU A 854 3.42 12.19 -5.52
N THR A 855 2.99 11.00 -5.16
CA THR A 855 3.77 9.76 -5.17
C THR A 855 2.85 8.65 -5.59
N TYR A 856 3.36 7.71 -6.36
CA TYR A 856 2.58 6.59 -6.86
C TYR A 856 3.41 5.33 -6.86
N LYS A 857 2.74 4.21 -6.61
CA LYS A 857 3.23 2.84 -6.69
C LYS A 857 2.18 2.05 -7.45
N VAL A 858 2.45 1.77 -8.72
CA VAL A 858 1.66 0.84 -9.52
C VAL A 858 2.33 -0.52 -9.44
N GLN A 859 1.59 -1.57 -9.11
CA GLN A 859 2.12 -2.90 -8.89
C GLN A 859 1.19 -3.95 -9.50
N ALA A 860 1.78 -4.97 -10.13
CA ALA A 860 1.10 -6.20 -10.52
C ALA A 860 1.88 -7.39 -9.97
N ASN A 861 1.16 -8.32 -9.35
CA ASN A 861 1.71 -9.55 -8.79
C ASN A 861 1.13 -10.73 -9.55
N LEU A 862 2.01 -11.57 -10.10
CA LEU A 862 1.64 -12.85 -10.68
C LEU A 862 2.07 -13.97 -9.73
N HIS A 863 1.08 -14.68 -9.21
CA HIS A 863 1.19 -15.73 -8.23
C HIS A 863 1.17 -17.09 -8.95
N PHE A 864 2.07 -17.97 -8.56
CA PHE A 864 2.15 -19.35 -9.00
C PHE A 864 1.98 -20.24 -7.77
N TYR A 865 0.90 -21.01 -7.73
CA TYR A 865 0.60 -21.95 -6.66
C TYR A 865 1.34 -23.28 -6.86
N GLU A 866 1.28 -24.16 -5.86
CA GLU A 866 2.13 -25.35 -5.75
C GLU A 866 2.18 -26.20 -7.02
N LYS A 867 1.03 -26.56 -7.59
CA LYS A 867 0.97 -27.35 -8.84
C LYS A 867 1.62 -26.64 -10.03
N ALA A 868 1.47 -25.31 -10.13
CA ALA A 868 2.12 -24.53 -11.18
C ALA A 868 3.64 -24.52 -11.00
N VAL A 869 4.12 -24.35 -9.77
CA VAL A 869 5.57 -24.37 -9.48
C VAL A 869 6.18 -25.74 -9.76
N GLU A 870 5.50 -26.82 -9.37
CA GLU A 870 5.93 -28.19 -9.66
C GLU A 870 5.99 -28.45 -11.16
N LYS A 871 4.93 -28.08 -11.91
CA LYS A 871 4.89 -28.22 -13.35
C LYS A 871 6.02 -27.46 -14.05
N LEU A 872 6.33 -26.24 -13.62
CA LEU A 872 7.44 -25.45 -14.14
C LEU A 872 8.78 -26.17 -13.94
N LEU A 873 9.04 -26.71 -12.75
CA LEU A 873 10.29 -27.39 -12.44
C LEU A 873 10.46 -28.73 -13.19
N SER A 874 9.34 -29.33 -13.62
CA SER A 874 9.30 -30.65 -14.27
C SER A 874 8.96 -30.63 -15.77
N LEU A 875 9.03 -29.48 -16.45
CA LEU A 875 8.76 -29.41 -17.89
C LEU A 875 9.58 -30.43 -18.69
N THR A 876 9.11 -30.85 -19.85
CA THR A 876 9.84 -31.69 -20.80
C THR A 876 10.39 -30.85 -21.95
N ASP A 877 11.31 -31.40 -22.74
CA ASP A 877 11.87 -30.67 -23.89
C ASP A 877 10.85 -30.49 -25.02
N ALA A 878 9.92 -31.45 -25.18
CA ALA A 878 8.79 -31.32 -26.09
C ALA A 878 7.86 -30.16 -25.69
N GLU A 879 7.56 -30.03 -24.40
CA GLU A 879 6.76 -28.92 -23.87
C GLU A 879 7.48 -27.58 -24.04
N PHE A 880 8.80 -27.51 -23.86
CA PHE A 880 9.55 -26.29 -24.18
C PHE A 880 9.43 -25.88 -25.65
N LYS A 881 9.48 -26.85 -26.57
CA LYS A 881 9.32 -26.59 -28.01
C LYS A 881 7.90 -26.12 -28.34
N ALA A 882 6.88 -26.71 -27.72
CA ALA A 882 5.49 -26.28 -27.88
C ALA A 882 5.29 -24.86 -27.31
N LEU A 883 5.81 -24.60 -26.11
CA LEU A 883 5.76 -23.31 -25.45
C LEU A 883 6.46 -22.22 -26.27
N GLY A 884 7.62 -22.52 -26.86
CA GLY A 884 8.33 -21.59 -27.74
C GLY A 884 7.49 -21.14 -28.93
N LYS A 885 6.67 -22.04 -29.52
CA LYS A 885 5.74 -21.68 -30.61
C LYS A 885 4.65 -20.72 -30.13
N GLU A 886 4.06 -20.97 -28.96
CA GLU A 886 3.02 -20.09 -28.41
C GLU A 886 3.56 -18.73 -28.00
N VAL A 887 4.76 -18.68 -27.41
CA VAL A 887 5.45 -17.41 -27.11
C VAL A 887 5.70 -16.63 -28.40
N ALA A 888 6.24 -17.28 -29.45
CA ALA A 888 6.48 -16.62 -30.73
C ALA A 888 5.19 -16.08 -31.39
N LYS A 889 4.04 -16.75 -31.20
CA LYS A 889 2.73 -16.25 -31.64
C LYS A 889 2.29 -15.03 -30.83
N SER A 890 2.42 -15.07 -29.50
CA SER A 890 1.99 -13.98 -28.61
C SER A 890 2.73 -12.66 -28.88
N TYR A 891 4.01 -12.76 -29.25
CA TYR A 891 4.87 -11.63 -29.63
C TYR A 891 4.93 -11.40 -31.15
N GLY A 892 4.05 -12.05 -31.93
CA GLY A 892 4.11 -12.22 -33.39
C GLY A 892 4.60 -11.01 -34.21
N ASN A 893 5.52 -11.30 -35.13
CA ASN A 893 6.06 -10.39 -36.16
C ASN A 893 6.75 -9.09 -35.68
N GLU A 894 7.47 -9.11 -34.56
CA GLU A 894 8.57 -8.15 -34.46
C GLU A 894 9.49 -8.36 -35.68
N TYR A 895 9.68 -7.32 -36.49
CA TYR A 895 10.52 -7.31 -37.70
C TYR A 895 11.87 -8.02 -37.49
N ARG A 896 12.39 -7.96 -36.26
CA ARG A 896 13.63 -8.58 -35.80
C ARG A 896 13.61 -10.11 -35.72
N CYS A 897 12.47 -10.75 -35.42
CA CYS A 897 12.37 -12.22 -35.41
C CYS A 897 12.38 -12.81 -36.82
N ARG A 898 11.98 -12.04 -37.84
CA ARG A 898 12.03 -12.45 -39.26
C ARG A 898 13.42 -12.30 -39.88
N TYR A 899 14.15 -11.24 -39.52
CA TYR A 899 15.48 -10.96 -40.08
C TYR A 899 16.55 -11.98 -39.64
N SER A 900 16.37 -12.63 -38.49
CA SER A 900 17.26 -13.69 -37.98
C SER A 900 17.04 -15.04 -38.67
N ARG A 901 15.83 -15.34 -39.18
CA ARG A 901 15.58 -16.60 -39.91
C ARG A 901 16.26 -16.69 -41.28
N ASN A 902 16.60 -15.55 -41.89
CA ASN A 902 17.18 -15.49 -43.24
C ASN A 902 18.69 -15.22 -43.26
N ASN A 903 19.33 -14.96 -42.10
CA ASN A 903 20.77 -14.74 -42.00
C ASN A 903 21.33 -15.72 -40.97
N ASP A 904 22.11 -16.70 -41.43
CA ASP A 904 22.75 -17.74 -40.59
C ASP A 904 23.69 -17.19 -39.49
N ASN A 905 23.93 -15.87 -39.47
CA ASN A 905 24.64 -15.18 -38.39
C ASN A 905 23.67 -14.75 -37.28
N ASN A 906 23.23 -15.73 -36.48
CA ASN A 906 22.44 -15.56 -35.26
C ASN A 906 23.19 -14.84 -34.10
N SER A 907 24.35 -14.23 -34.35
CA SER A 907 25.31 -13.82 -33.31
C SER A 907 24.98 -12.53 -32.57
N ASN A 908 23.96 -11.76 -32.99
CA ASN A 908 23.72 -10.40 -32.46
C ASN A 908 22.41 -10.23 -31.67
N MET A 909 21.63 -11.30 -31.44
CA MET A 909 20.42 -11.20 -30.62
C MET A 909 20.76 -11.24 -29.14
N THR A 910 20.10 -10.39 -28.35
CA THR A 910 20.15 -10.50 -26.89
C THR A 910 19.26 -11.67 -26.42
N ILE A 911 19.58 -12.27 -25.27
CA ILE A 911 18.76 -13.33 -24.62
C ILE A 911 17.28 -12.93 -24.54
N SER A 912 17.00 -11.64 -24.32
CA SER A 912 15.63 -11.12 -24.26
C SER A 912 14.90 -11.30 -25.59
N GLN A 913 15.57 -11.01 -26.69
CA GLN A 913 15.01 -11.09 -28.04
C GLN A 913 14.86 -12.55 -28.49
N GLU A 914 15.84 -13.41 -28.18
CA GLU A 914 15.75 -14.86 -28.44
C GLU A 914 14.47 -15.45 -27.83
N ILE A 915 14.23 -15.18 -26.54
CA ILE A 915 13.05 -15.68 -25.83
C ILE A 915 11.75 -15.14 -26.44
N GLN A 916 11.70 -13.84 -26.78
CA GLN A 916 10.52 -13.24 -27.42
C GLN A 916 10.25 -13.84 -28.81
N CYS A 917 11.28 -14.25 -29.54
CA CYS A 917 11.15 -14.95 -30.82
C CYS A 917 10.85 -16.45 -30.67
N GLY A 918 10.66 -16.94 -29.44
CA GLY A 918 10.29 -18.34 -29.14
C GLY A 918 11.47 -19.28 -28.90
N ASP A 919 12.71 -18.79 -28.89
CA ASP A 919 13.87 -19.58 -28.49
C ASP A 919 14.01 -19.60 -26.96
N LEU A 920 13.59 -20.72 -26.36
CA LEU A 920 13.60 -20.91 -24.91
C LEU A 920 14.86 -21.64 -24.41
N ASP A 921 15.91 -21.77 -25.22
CA ASP A 921 17.10 -22.53 -24.86
C ASP A 921 17.83 -21.98 -23.62
N TYR A 922 17.87 -20.66 -23.47
CA TYR A 922 18.42 -20.06 -22.26
C TYR A 922 17.68 -20.53 -21.00
N ILE A 923 16.35 -20.53 -21.04
CA ILE A 923 15.49 -20.94 -19.94
C ILE A 923 15.64 -22.46 -19.68
N ARG A 924 15.73 -23.28 -20.73
CA ARG A 924 15.98 -24.72 -20.66
C ARG A 924 17.34 -25.05 -20.01
N ARG A 925 18.40 -24.34 -20.41
CA ARG A 925 19.75 -24.47 -19.81
C ARG A 925 19.74 -24.05 -18.34
N LEU A 926 18.99 -23.01 -17.99
CA LEU A 926 18.82 -22.54 -16.62
C LEU A 926 18.17 -23.61 -15.72
N ARG A 927 17.07 -24.24 -16.17
CA ARG A 927 16.43 -25.37 -15.47
C ARG A 927 17.43 -26.51 -15.22
N SER A 928 18.12 -26.93 -16.28
CA SER A 928 19.10 -28.01 -16.23
C SER A 928 20.22 -27.73 -15.24
N ARG A 929 20.66 -26.47 -15.17
CA ARG A 929 21.63 -25.98 -14.19
C ARG A 929 21.08 -26.05 -12.76
N CYS A 930 19.83 -25.65 -12.53
CA CYS A 930 19.20 -25.74 -11.21
C CYS A 930 19.10 -27.21 -10.74
N ASN A 931 18.64 -28.11 -11.61
CA ASN A 931 18.53 -29.55 -11.31
C ASN A 931 19.91 -30.17 -11.05
N LYS A 932 20.94 -29.77 -11.80
CA LYS A 932 22.33 -30.18 -11.54
C LYS A 932 22.81 -29.75 -10.15
N TYR A 933 22.39 -28.59 -9.63
CA TYR A 933 22.74 -28.17 -8.27
C TYR A 933 22.03 -28.99 -7.21
N TYR A 934 20.75 -29.33 -7.38
CA TYR A 934 20.06 -30.25 -6.46
C TYR A 934 20.71 -31.64 -6.45
N ARG A 935 21.01 -32.22 -7.62
CA ARG A 935 21.69 -33.53 -7.73
C ARG A 935 23.07 -33.55 -7.07
N LYS A 936 23.81 -32.42 -7.14
CA LYS A 936 25.12 -32.26 -6.48
C LYS A 936 25.02 -31.78 -5.03
N GLN A 937 23.83 -31.74 -4.43
CA GLN A 937 23.56 -31.24 -3.07
C GLN A 937 24.08 -29.81 -2.81
N LYS A 938 24.19 -28.98 -3.85
CA LYS A 938 24.58 -27.55 -3.74
C LYS A 938 23.35 -26.69 -3.48
N LEU A 939 22.64 -26.95 -2.37
CA LEU A 939 21.30 -26.42 -2.06
C LEU A 939 21.21 -24.88 -2.15
N VAL A 940 22.15 -24.14 -1.55
CA VAL A 940 22.20 -22.67 -1.63
C VAL A 940 22.19 -22.16 -3.07
N LYS A 941 22.94 -22.82 -3.97
CA LYS A 941 22.96 -22.47 -5.40
C LYS A 941 21.69 -22.92 -6.11
N ALA A 942 21.13 -24.07 -5.72
CA ALA A 942 19.91 -24.62 -6.28
C ALA A 942 18.70 -23.71 -6.01
N HIS A 943 18.46 -23.31 -4.74
CA HIS A 943 17.34 -22.45 -4.37
C HIS A 943 17.42 -21.08 -5.05
N LYS A 944 18.60 -20.44 -5.05
CA LYS A 944 18.79 -19.17 -5.77
C LYS A 944 18.55 -19.29 -7.28
N CYS A 945 18.86 -20.44 -7.86
CA CYS A 945 18.62 -20.73 -9.28
C CYS A 945 17.13 -20.84 -9.59
N VAL A 946 16.32 -21.38 -8.68
CA VAL A 946 14.86 -21.54 -8.85
C VAL A 946 14.14 -20.19 -8.98
N ALA A 947 14.46 -19.19 -8.14
CA ALA A 947 13.91 -17.84 -8.31
C ALA A 947 14.41 -17.16 -9.60
N GLU A 948 15.67 -17.38 -9.99
CA GLU A 948 16.19 -16.89 -11.27
C GLU A 948 15.42 -17.49 -12.45
N TYR A 949 15.17 -18.80 -12.41
CA TYR A 949 14.38 -19.54 -13.40
C TYR A 949 12.95 -19.01 -13.53
N GLY A 950 12.23 -18.92 -12.41
CA GLY A 950 10.86 -18.41 -12.40
C GLY A 950 10.76 -16.99 -12.97
N ARG A 951 11.76 -16.13 -12.71
CA ARG A 951 11.76 -14.73 -13.20
C ARG A 951 11.69 -14.67 -14.72
N TYR A 952 12.44 -15.52 -15.42
CA TYR A 952 12.45 -15.51 -16.88
C TYR A 952 11.11 -16.00 -17.45
N PHE A 953 10.50 -17.01 -16.84
CA PHE A 953 9.13 -17.44 -17.19
C PHE A 953 8.13 -16.28 -17.07
N ALA A 954 8.00 -15.71 -15.88
CA ALA A 954 7.01 -14.67 -15.62
C ALA A 954 7.27 -13.36 -16.39
N LYS A 955 8.54 -13.05 -16.69
CA LYS A 955 8.90 -11.82 -17.41
C LYS A 955 8.57 -11.90 -18.91
N TYR A 956 8.73 -13.06 -19.53
CA TYR A 956 8.68 -13.18 -20.99
C TYR A 956 7.47 -13.95 -21.52
N MET A 957 6.67 -14.55 -20.65
CA MET A 957 5.45 -15.23 -21.04
C MET A 957 4.25 -14.39 -20.60
N ASP A 958 3.27 -14.29 -21.48
CA ASP A 958 2.03 -13.56 -21.21
C ASP A 958 1.09 -14.43 -20.37
N PHE A 959 0.09 -13.82 -19.73
CA PHE A 959 -0.74 -14.52 -18.75
C PHE A 959 -1.47 -15.73 -19.35
N GLU A 960 -2.00 -15.62 -20.57
CA GLU A 960 -2.72 -16.71 -21.24
C GLU A 960 -1.81 -17.91 -21.52
N VAL A 961 -0.62 -17.66 -22.06
CA VAL A 961 0.37 -18.72 -22.34
C VAL A 961 0.74 -19.47 -21.04
N LEU A 962 0.91 -18.74 -19.94
CA LEU A 962 1.18 -19.36 -18.64
C LEU A 962 -0.04 -20.12 -18.10
N SER A 963 -1.22 -19.55 -18.24
CA SER A 963 -2.50 -20.13 -17.80
C SER A 963 -2.80 -21.45 -18.53
N ASP A 964 -2.56 -21.50 -19.83
CA ASP A 964 -2.78 -22.71 -20.63
C ASP A 964 -1.78 -23.82 -20.28
N LEU A 965 -0.54 -23.45 -19.95
CA LEU A 965 0.50 -24.40 -19.53
C LEU A 965 0.31 -24.93 -18.10
N LEU A 966 -0.10 -24.06 -17.17
CA LEU A 966 -0.06 -24.32 -15.73
C LEU A 966 -1.45 -24.55 -15.11
N GLY A 967 -2.51 -24.26 -15.87
CA GLY A 967 -3.91 -24.28 -15.44
C GLY A 967 -4.33 -22.96 -14.77
N LYS A 968 -5.49 -22.43 -15.18
CA LYS A 968 -6.11 -21.21 -14.63
C LYS A 968 -6.27 -21.22 -13.11
N GLU A 969 -6.54 -22.39 -12.54
CA GLU A 969 -6.69 -22.61 -11.10
C GLU A 969 -5.37 -22.48 -10.34
N ASN A 970 -4.19 -22.52 -10.99
CA ASN A 970 -2.90 -22.50 -10.30
C ASN A 970 -2.15 -21.18 -10.48
N LEU A 971 -2.79 -20.19 -11.10
CA LEU A 971 -2.26 -18.85 -11.31
C LEU A 971 -3.25 -17.80 -10.83
N TYR A 972 -2.70 -16.71 -10.31
CA TYR A 972 -3.48 -15.54 -9.97
C TYR A 972 -2.70 -14.27 -10.32
N LEU A 973 -3.32 -13.35 -11.04
CA LEU A 973 -2.74 -12.07 -11.41
C LEU A 973 -3.57 -10.96 -10.77
N GLU A 974 -2.96 -10.18 -9.89
CA GLU A 974 -3.58 -9.02 -9.26
C GLU A 974 -2.81 -7.74 -9.56
N SER A 975 -3.50 -6.60 -9.42
CA SER A 975 -2.91 -5.30 -9.72
C SER A 975 -3.47 -4.20 -8.81
N SER A 976 -2.64 -3.21 -8.49
CA SER A 976 -3.03 -2.08 -7.63
C SER A 976 -2.26 -0.79 -7.94
N ILE A 977 -2.88 0.33 -7.58
CA ILE A 977 -2.34 1.69 -7.60
C ILE A 977 -2.43 2.23 -6.17
N ASN A 978 -1.28 2.51 -5.57
CA ASN A 978 -1.18 3.12 -4.24
C ASN A 978 -0.38 4.43 -4.31
N GLY A 979 -0.56 5.30 -3.32
CA GLY A 979 0.22 6.53 -3.18
C GLY A 979 -0.63 7.72 -2.79
N PHE A 980 -0.01 8.89 -2.72
CA PHE A 980 -0.68 10.13 -2.32
C PHE A 980 -1.28 10.85 -3.51
N ARG A 981 -2.60 11.03 -3.49
CA ARG A 981 -3.32 11.81 -4.48
C ARG A 981 -3.16 13.30 -4.19
N ARG A 982 -3.10 14.12 -5.23
CA ARG A 982 -3.03 15.58 -5.15
C ARG A 982 -4.43 16.16 -5.19
N ASN A 983 -4.75 17.08 -4.29
CA ASN A 983 -6.04 17.79 -4.27
C ASN A 983 -7.22 16.81 -4.36
N HIS A 984 -7.28 15.85 -3.42
CA HIS A 984 -8.29 14.79 -3.44
C HIS A 984 -8.81 14.56 -2.01
N GLU A 985 -10.08 14.15 -1.84
CA GLU A 985 -10.65 13.82 -0.52
C GLU A 985 -9.96 12.61 0.13
N TYR A 986 -9.82 11.51 -0.62
CA TYR A 986 -8.91 10.43 -0.25
C TYR A 986 -7.46 10.84 -0.51
N LEU A 987 -6.75 11.18 0.56
CA LEU A 987 -5.31 11.38 0.47
C LEU A 987 -4.58 10.07 0.15
N TYR A 988 -4.96 8.98 0.84
CA TYR A 988 -4.39 7.65 0.67
C TYR A 988 -5.48 6.57 0.67
N ARG A 989 -5.79 6.01 -0.50
CA ARG A 989 -6.64 4.81 -0.64
C ARG A 989 -6.17 4.00 -1.86
N PRO A 990 -5.76 2.72 -1.68
CA PRO A 990 -5.45 1.83 -2.79
C PRO A 990 -6.60 1.73 -3.80
N ILE A 991 -6.26 1.73 -5.09
CA ILE A 991 -7.17 1.37 -6.18
C ILE A 991 -6.73 0.01 -6.68
N TYR A 992 -7.60 -0.98 -6.56
CA TYR A 992 -7.35 -2.33 -7.07
C TYR A 992 -7.85 -2.43 -8.51
N GLY A 993 -6.98 -2.88 -9.40
CA GLY A 993 -7.36 -3.19 -10.78
C GLY A 993 -8.13 -4.51 -10.87
N ASN A 994 -8.38 -4.95 -12.10
CA ASN A 994 -8.95 -6.27 -12.36
C ASN A 994 -7.94 -7.36 -11.98
N THR A 995 -8.45 -8.51 -11.58
CA THR A 995 -7.65 -9.70 -11.31
C THR A 995 -8.07 -10.86 -12.20
N PHE A 996 -7.12 -11.76 -12.50
CA PHE A 996 -7.30 -12.87 -13.44
C PHE A 996 -6.76 -14.17 -12.84
N GLY A 997 -7.36 -15.30 -13.22
CA GLY A 997 -7.11 -16.59 -12.58
C GLY A 997 -7.86 -16.73 -11.25
N ARG A 998 -7.48 -17.72 -10.45
CA ARG A 998 -8.15 -18.02 -9.18
C ARG A 998 -7.14 -18.14 -8.06
N GLN A 999 -7.51 -17.61 -6.89
CA GLN A 999 -6.75 -17.86 -5.67
C GLN A 999 -6.95 -19.32 -5.27
N ASN A 1000 -5.90 -20.13 -5.34
CA ASN A 1000 -5.95 -21.55 -5.02
C ASN A 1000 -4.92 -21.91 -3.97
N GLY A 1001 -5.32 -22.73 -3.01
CA GLY A 1001 -4.47 -23.18 -1.91
C GLY A 1001 -4.74 -22.46 -0.60
N GLN A 1002 -4.33 -23.11 0.48
CA GLN A 1002 -4.44 -22.59 1.86
C GLN A 1002 -3.70 -21.25 2.05
N PHE A 1003 -2.75 -20.93 1.17
CA PHE A 1003 -1.84 -19.78 1.29
C PHE A 1003 -1.97 -18.83 0.09
N THR A 1004 -3.00 -17.98 0.08
CA THR A 1004 -3.34 -17.07 -1.03
C THR A 1004 -2.17 -16.20 -1.51
N ASP A 1005 -1.40 -15.66 -0.57
CA ASP A 1005 -0.25 -14.77 -0.81
C ASP A 1005 1.12 -15.46 -0.57
N GLY A 1006 1.10 -16.80 -0.43
CA GLY A 1006 2.26 -17.61 -0.08
C GLY A 1006 2.35 -17.96 1.41
N PRO A 1007 3.10 -19.04 1.75
CA PRO A 1007 3.17 -19.57 3.10
C PRO A 1007 3.74 -18.58 4.13
N ILE A 1008 4.66 -17.68 3.72
CA ILE A 1008 5.23 -16.66 4.62
C ILE A 1008 4.21 -15.57 4.93
N ALA A 1009 3.44 -15.12 3.94
CA ALA A 1009 2.42 -14.11 4.16
C ALA A 1009 1.31 -14.61 5.08
N ALA A 1010 0.93 -15.89 4.95
CA ALA A 1010 -0.06 -16.53 5.80
C ALA A 1010 0.38 -16.60 7.27
N ILE A 1011 1.59 -17.10 7.54
CA ILE A 1011 2.08 -17.17 8.92
C ILE A 1011 2.31 -15.78 9.51
N ARG A 1012 2.76 -14.80 8.71
CA ARG A 1012 2.86 -13.40 9.15
C ARG A 1012 1.51 -12.84 9.57
N LYS A 1013 0.45 -13.07 8.78
CA LYS A 1013 -0.92 -12.61 9.08
C LYS A 1013 -1.46 -13.28 10.34
N PHE A 1014 -1.19 -14.58 10.51
CA PHE A 1014 -1.54 -15.33 11.71
C PHE A 1014 -0.88 -14.76 12.97
N LEU A 1015 0.43 -14.45 12.92
CA LEU A 1015 1.17 -13.88 14.05
C LEU A 1015 0.92 -12.38 14.27
N GLY A 1016 0.39 -11.68 13.28
CA GLY A 1016 0.22 -10.23 13.32
C GLY A 1016 1.54 -9.45 13.31
N ILE A 1017 2.65 -10.05 12.86
CA ILE A 1017 4.00 -9.47 12.85
C ILE A 1017 4.19 -8.53 11.64
N MET A 1018 4.95 -7.46 11.84
CA MET A 1018 5.33 -6.52 10.77
C MET A 1018 6.15 -7.22 9.68
N LYS A 1019 5.90 -6.89 8.40
CA LYS A 1019 6.63 -7.52 7.28
C LYS A 1019 8.11 -7.19 7.33
N GLY A 1020 8.44 -5.95 7.71
CA GLY A 1020 9.81 -5.48 7.87
C GLY A 1020 10.63 -6.32 8.86
N GLU A 1021 10.00 -6.80 9.93
CA GLU A 1021 10.63 -7.59 10.98
C GLU A 1021 10.86 -9.04 10.55
N MET A 1022 9.81 -9.71 10.07
CA MET A 1022 9.90 -11.11 9.66
C MET A 1022 10.94 -11.35 8.54
N GLU A 1023 11.07 -10.41 7.61
CA GLU A 1023 12.00 -10.53 6.48
C GLU A 1023 13.42 -10.01 6.79
N GLY A 1024 13.63 -9.40 7.96
CA GLY A 1024 14.90 -8.77 8.34
C GLY A 1024 15.24 -7.57 7.46
N ASN A 1025 14.24 -6.78 7.06
CA ASN A 1025 14.41 -5.69 6.10
C ASN A 1025 15.20 -4.50 6.67
N TRP A 1026 15.41 -4.42 7.99
CA TRP A 1026 16.33 -3.47 8.63
C TRP A 1026 17.80 -3.94 8.57
N PHE A 1027 18.03 -5.23 8.37
CA PHE A 1027 19.36 -5.85 8.32
C PHE A 1027 19.87 -6.11 6.90
N ARG A 1028 18.95 -6.24 5.94
CA ARG A 1028 19.22 -6.71 4.57
C ARG A 1028 19.01 -5.61 3.53
N VAL A 1029 19.69 -5.74 2.38
CA VAL A 1029 19.57 -4.79 1.25
C VAL A 1029 18.17 -4.80 0.66
N ARG A 1030 17.55 -3.63 0.43
CA ARG A 1030 16.22 -3.51 -0.20
C ARG A 1030 16.32 -3.16 -1.69
N LEU A 1031 15.37 -3.70 -2.47
CA LEU A 1031 15.09 -3.30 -3.85
C LEU A 1031 13.90 -2.33 -3.87
#